data_AF-A0AAN6H463-F1
#
_entry.id   AF-A0AAN6H463-F1
#
_cell.length_a   1.000
_cell.length_b   1.000
_cell.length_c   1.000
_cell.angle_alpha   90.00
_cell.angle_beta   90.00
_cell.angle_gamma   90.00
#
_symmetry.space_group_name_H-M   'P 1'
#
loop_
_entity.id
_entity.type
_entity.pdbx_description
1 polymer ?
#
loop_
_entity_poly.entity_id
_entity_poly.type
_entity_poly.pdbx_seq_one_letter_code
_entity_poly.pdbx_strand_id
1 'polypeptide(L)'
;MSAAIESDDEDLKTAIALSMAENLAHIVPQRVKNEPAATDGLTSQNMPKVGLAGIDRHAMERDRLARFASRKHERSISPPPVRDPRKAPRLETTTVDMPSGARLNMFSTLVQQDQATRKSATANAANINLKTKTVPIKDEFPTVSSMLRQPELEYPHGVVKKTWAFGHERTGDDIKLEEVLEPHTLRTAVLSAFQWDPDWILSKLKTPPNGGSTKCVFIMQAKDAALRQQMLRETEPQRAFLRLCFPPMPGAVHCMHSKLMLLFHPTKLRMMENSVFLIDLPRLPNDTQADKSTLPAFAQDLLFFLEQQTLDQDIRAGILNFDFSATIHMRFVHTAGGTFHGDDAARTGLLGLSRAVRDLNLETAADLHLDFAASSIGSLNDYFLRSLHSAARGEDLIAIAEATSKQSKAQFFKPSAAVPRTKAVAKAAAVVGIRDLFRIYFPTRATVQASTAQAAGTICLSRKWWENMSFPRSVFRDYVSVRKGLLSHNKILYARGTRQRRTGEDMDGDEDEGEGVGRDVAWVYVGSANLSESAWGKLSFDKKAKAWKINCRNWECGVLLPVPEERLRGATAREGKVERAVVKKESVAGEDSETESDEEGDAGEGVGTRKQVVGMEVFDGLAKPPFEYPGREYEGREPWYFQERMR
;
A
#
# COMPACT_ATOMS: atom_id res chain seq x y z
N MET A 1 0.85 -3.43 -30.38
CA MET A 1 0.62 -3.36 -28.93
C MET A 1 -0.61 -2.51 -28.63
N SER A 2 -1.83 -3.03 -28.88
CA SER A 2 -3.09 -2.29 -28.58
C SER A 2 -4.08 -3.16 -27.81
N ALA A 3 -4.30 -4.40 -28.27
CA ALA A 3 -5.23 -5.36 -27.66
C ALA A 3 -4.95 -5.73 -26.18
N ALA A 4 -3.74 -5.47 -25.67
CA ALA A 4 -3.37 -5.77 -24.29
C ALA A 4 -3.93 -4.79 -23.25
N ILE A 5 -4.63 -3.72 -23.67
CA ILE A 5 -5.21 -2.70 -22.78
C ILE A 5 -6.72 -2.91 -22.61
N GLU A 6 -7.40 -3.44 -23.62
CA GLU A 6 -8.84 -3.72 -23.59
C GLU A 6 -9.16 -5.04 -22.83
N SER A 7 -8.22 -5.99 -22.83
CA SER A 7 -8.38 -7.29 -22.15
C SER A 7 -8.61 -7.20 -20.64
N ASP A 8 -7.94 -6.26 -19.94
CA ASP A 8 -8.07 -6.13 -18.48
C ASP A 8 -9.43 -5.54 -18.05
N ASP A 9 -10.14 -4.85 -18.95
CA ASP A 9 -11.45 -4.23 -18.67
C ASP A 9 -12.60 -5.22 -18.90
N GLU A 10 -12.52 -6.08 -19.94
CA GLU A 10 -13.50 -7.16 -20.15
C GLU A 10 -13.30 -8.36 -19.20
N ASP A 11 -12.07 -8.72 -18.83
CA ASP A 11 -11.80 -9.74 -17.79
C ASP A 11 -12.50 -9.38 -16.47
N LEU A 12 -12.44 -8.10 -16.07
CA LEU A 12 -13.02 -7.61 -14.81
C LEU A 12 -14.56 -7.59 -14.85
N LYS A 13 -15.16 -7.17 -15.98
CA LYS A 13 -16.62 -7.24 -16.19
C LYS A 13 -17.12 -8.68 -16.22
N THR A 14 -16.37 -9.58 -16.85
CA THR A 14 -16.71 -11.01 -16.96
C THR A 14 -16.66 -11.69 -15.58
N ALA A 15 -15.68 -11.36 -14.74
CA ALA A 15 -15.63 -11.84 -13.36
C ALA A 15 -16.84 -11.38 -12.52
N ILE A 16 -17.30 -10.12 -12.71
CA ILE A 16 -18.50 -9.59 -12.04
C ILE A 16 -19.78 -10.28 -12.56
N ALA A 17 -19.88 -10.52 -13.87
CA ALA A 17 -21.03 -11.19 -14.49
C ALA A 17 -21.17 -12.65 -14.07
N LEU A 18 -20.07 -13.42 -14.08
CA LEU A 18 -20.06 -14.82 -13.62
C LEU A 18 -20.46 -14.93 -12.14
N SER A 19 -20.02 -13.99 -11.30
CA SER A 19 -20.39 -13.94 -9.89
C SER A 19 -21.90 -13.69 -9.62
N MET A 20 -22.70 -13.34 -10.63
CA MET A 20 -24.16 -13.25 -10.51
C MET A 20 -24.90 -14.50 -11.03
N ALA A 21 -24.25 -15.34 -11.84
CA ALA A 21 -24.91 -16.46 -12.53
C ALA A 21 -25.05 -17.73 -11.66
N GLU A 22 -24.14 -17.97 -10.72
CA GLU A 22 -24.09 -19.23 -9.95
C GLU A 22 -25.16 -19.35 -8.84
N ASN A 23 -25.95 -18.32 -8.56
CA ASN A 23 -26.91 -18.30 -7.44
C ASN A 23 -28.31 -18.90 -7.75
N LEU A 24 -28.52 -19.54 -8.91
CA LEU A 24 -29.81 -20.16 -9.28
C LEU A 24 -29.69 -21.58 -9.84
N ALA A 25 -28.91 -22.44 -9.19
CA ALA A 25 -28.94 -23.89 -9.43
C ALA A 25 -28.65 -24.71 -8.17
N HIS A 26 -29.69 -25.18 -7.47
CA HIS A 26 -29.84 -26.55 -6.94
C HIS A 26 -31.07 -26.71 -6.04
N ILE A 27 -32.21 -27.08 -6.63
CA ILE A 27 -33.22 -27.93 -5.99
C ILE A 27 -33.56 -29.03 -7.00
N VAL A 28 -33.40 -30.30 -6.62
CA VAL A 28 -33.63 -31.47 -7.49
C VAL A 28 -34.38 -32.56 -6.73
N PRO A 29 -35.53 -33.03 -7.26
CA PRO A 29 -36.06 -34.36 -6.99
C PRO A 29 -35.94 -35.26 -8.25
N GLN A 30 -35.56 -36.53 -8.07
CA GLN A 30 -35.51 -37.52 -9.15
C GLN A 30 -36.87 -38.23 -9.36
N ARG A 31 -37.22 -38.57 -10.62
CA ARG A 31 -37.60 -39.96 -10.99
C ARG A 31 -37.75 -40.23 -12.51
N VAL A 32 -36.81 -41.05 -13.04
CA VAL A 32 -37.04 -42.34 -13.77
C VAL A 32 -37.86 -42.38 -15.09
N LYS A 33 -37.13 -42.68 -16.20
CA LYS A 33 -37.47 -43.50 -17.42
C LYS A 33 -38.67 -43.10 -18.32
N ASN A 34 -38.53 -42.98 -19.66
CA ASN A 34 -38.30 -44.08 -20.65
C ASN A 34 -37.82 -43.56 -22.04
N GLU A 35 -37.31 -44.46 -22.89
CA GLU A 35 -37.07 -44.32 -24.35
C GLU A 35 -38.22 -44.99 -25.15
N PRO A 36 -38.27 -45.05 -26.53
CA PRO A 36 -37.43 -44.50 -27.62
C PRO A 36 -38.22 -43.46 -28.49
N ALA A 37 -38.06 -43.18 -29.80
CA ALA A 37 -37.30 -43.69 -30.97
C ALA A 37 -37.08 -42.53 -32.00
N ALA A 38 -36.07 -42.46 -32.89
CA ALA A 38 -35.71 -43.22 -34.13
C ALA A 38 -36.32 -42.67 -35.46
N THR A 39 -35.60 -42.93 -36.58
CA THR A 39 -35.85 -42.63 -38.03
C THR A 39 -35.67 -41.18 -38.54
N ASP A 40 -35.24 -40.91 -39.79
CA ASP A 40 -34.18 -41.54 -40.64
C ASP A 40 -33.78 -40.62 -41.84
N GLY A 41 -32.73 -40.95 -42.59
CA GLY A 41 -32.31 -40.36 -43.88
C GLY A 41 -31.05 -39.45 -43.81
N LEU A 42 -29.96 -39.59 -44.58
CA LEU A 42 -29.74 -39.91 -46.02
C LEU A 42 -30.31 -38.80 -46.94
N THR A 43 -29.62 -38.21 -47.94
CA THR A 43 -28.28 -38.37 -48.56
C THR A 43 -27.95 -37.08 -49.39
N SER A 44 -26.77 -36.72 -49.92
CA SER A 44 -25.42 -37.33 -50.02
C SER A 44 -24.30 -36.27 -50.22
N GLN A 45 -23.12 -36.72 -50.68
CA GLN A 45 -21.85 -36.05 -51.06
C GLN A 45 -21.93 -34.90 -52.10
N ASN A 46 -21.07 -33.86 -51.96
CA ASN A 46 -19.92 -33.66 -52.86
C ASN A 46 -18.92 -32.55 -52.46
N MET A 47 -17.70 -32.65 -53.00
CA MET A 47 -16.53 -31.75 -52.92
C MET A 47 -15.73 -31.92 -54.25
N PRO A 48 -14.71 -31.11 -54.61
CA PRO A 48 -14.18 -29.87 -54.00
C PRO A 48 -14.00 -28.70 -55.01
N LYS A 49 -13.58 -27.50 -54.54
CA LYS A 49 -12.36 -26.77 -55.01
C LYS A 49 -12.19 -25.34 -54.47
N VAL A 50 -10.95 -25.06 -54.07
CA VAL A 50 -10.16 -23.80 -54.07
C VAL A 50 -10.86 -22.49 -54.50
N GLY A 51 -10.79 -21.47 -53.62
CA GLY A 51 -11.05 -20.05 -53.92
C GLY A 51 -10.62 -19.14 -52.75
N LEU A 52 -10.17 -17.90 -53.02
CA LEU A 52 -9.62 -16.99 -52.02
C LEU A 52 -10.47 -15.73 -51.83
N ALA A 53 -10.59 -15.28 -50.58
CA ALA A 53 -11.09 -13.97 -50.11
C ALA A 53 -12.58 -13.64 -50.33
N GLY A 54 -13.22 -13.14 -49.26
CA GLY A 54 -14.53 -12.49 -49.31
C GLY A 54 -15.50 -12.91 -48.19
N ILE A 55 -15.67 -12.08 -47.16
CA ILE A 55 -16.84 -12.10 -46.28
C ILE A 55 -17.39 -10.68 -46.22
N ASP A 56 -18.58 -10.47 -46.80
CA ASP A 56 -19.29 -9.20 -46.77
C ASP A 56 -19.84 -8.91 -45.36
N ARG A 57 -19.32 -7.86 -44.71
CA ARG A 57 -19.84 -7.37 -43.41
C ARG A 57 -21.31 -6.96 -43.50
N HIS A 58 -21.77 -6.46 -44.65
CA HIS A 58 -23.11 -5.93 -44.81
C HIS A 58 -24.19 -7.04 -44.79
N ALA A 59 -23.86 -8.27 -45.20
CA ALA A 59 -24.76 -9.42 -45.09
C ALA A 59 -25.07 -9.79 -43.62
N MET A 60 -24.07 -9.71 -42.74
CA MET A 60 -24.18 -10.20 -41.37
C MET A 60 -25.03 -9.31 -40.46
N GLU A 61 -25.04 -7.99 -40.70
CA GLU A 61 -25.90 -7.06 -39.95
C GLU A 61 -27.37 -7.15 -40.35
N ARG A 62 -27.68 -7.47 -41.62
CA ARG A 62 -29.07 -7.68 -42.08
C ARG A 62 -29.73 -8.86 -41.37
N ASP A 63 -29.02 -9.98 -41.22
CA ASP A 63 -29.55 -11.15 -40.49
C ASP A 63 -29.68 -10.87 -38.98
N ARG A 64 -28.75 -10.11 -38.39
CA ARG A 64 -28.84 -9.69 -36.98
C ARG A 64 -30.08 -8.81 -36.71
N LEU A 65 -30.43 -7.91 -37.62
CA LEU A 65 -31.62 -7.06 -37.52
C LEU A 65 -32.93 -7.85 -37.74
N ALA A 66 -32.97 -8.78 -38.69
CA ALA A 66 -34.14 -9.60 -38.97
C ALA A 66 -34.61 -10.44 -37.75
N ARG A 67 -33.66 -10.91 -36.93
CA ARG A 67 -33.93 -11.67 -35.69
C ARG A 67 -34.50 -10.81 -34.54
N PHE A 68 -34.34 -9.48 -34.57
CA PHE A 68 -34.93 -8.57 -33.58
C PHE A 68 -36.35 -8.10 -33.95
N ALA A 69 -36.73 -8.14 -35.23
CA ALA A 69 -38.06 -7.70 -35.69
C ALA A 69 -39.18 -8.73 -35.45
N SER A 70 -38.84 -9.98 -35.13
CA SER A 70 -39.72 -11.14 -35.32
C SER A 70 -40.26 -11.79 -34.03
N ARG A 71 -40.70 -10.98 -33.04
CA ARG A 71 -41.52 -11.46 -31.89
C ARG A 71 -42.33 -10.36 -31.15
N LYS A 72 -43.32 -9.75 -31.83
CA LYS A 72 -44.46 -9.06 -31.21
C LYS A 72 -45.74 -9.29 -32.01
N HIS A 73 -46.72 -9.98 -31.44
CA HIS A 73 -48.13 -9.84 -31.82
C HIS A 73 -49.06 -10.29 -30.67
N GLU A 74 -50.29 -9.78 -30.65
CA GLU A 74 -51.26 -9.88 -29.55
C GLU A 74 -52.62 -10.40 -30.06
N ARG A 75 -53.46 -10.97 -29.18
CA ARG A 75 -54.94 -11.06 -29.33
C ARG A 75 -55.63 -11.22 -27.96
N SER A 76 -56.89 -10.83 -27.73
CA SER A 76 -57.58 -9.54 -27.98
C SER A 76 -59.07 -9.67 -27.57
N ILE A 77 -59.42 -9.38 -26.30
CA ILE A 77 -60.83 -9.32 -25.82
C ILE A 77 -61.00 -8.08 -24.91
N SER A 78 -62.21 -7.50 -24.87
CA SER A 78 -62.48 -6.06 -24.61
C SER A 78 -63.01 -5.71 -23.19
N PRO A 79 -63.05 -4.40 -22.78
CA PRO A 79 -63.32 -3.90 -21.41
C PRO A 79 -64.79 -3.41 -21.24
N PRO A 80 -65.25 -2.57 -20.25
CA PRO A 80 -64.62 -1.86 -19.09
C PRO A 80 -65.40 -2.07 -17.74
N PRO A 81 -65.32 -1.27 -16.63
CA PRO A 81 -64.56 -0.02 -16.36
C PRO A 81 -63.82 0.16 -14.99
N VAL A 82 -62.80 1.03 -15.05
CA VAL A 82 -62.18 1.93 -14.02
C VAL A 82 -62.53 1.80 -12.52
N ARG A 83 -61.48 1.61 -11.67
CA ARG A 83 -61.25 2.41 -10.43
C ARG A 83 -59.85 2.21 -9.79
N ASP A 84 -59.19 3.36 -9.54
CA ASP A 84 -58.14 3.70 -8.54
C ASP A 84 -56.75 2.98 -8.49
N PRO A 85 -55.61 3.68 -8.27
CA PRO A 85 -54.26 3.11 -8.35
C PRO A 85 -53.58 2.79 -6.98
N ARG A 86 -53.28 1.51 -6.72
CA ARG A 86 -52.49 1.00 -5.55
C ARG A 86 -51.79 -0.31 -5.97
N LYS A 87 -50.54 -0.65 -5.63
CA LYS A 87 -49.48 -0.08 -4.75
C LYS A 87 -48.11 -0.27 -5.44
N ALA A 88 -47.11 0.53 -5.04
CA ALA A 88 -45.70 0.20 -5.25
C ALA A 88 -45.26 -1.01 -4.38
N PRO A 89 -44.22 -1.77 -4.74
CA PRO A 89 -43.68 -2.84 -3.88
C PRO A 89 -43.20 -2.28 -2.54
N ARG A 90 -43.39 -3.04 -1.46
CA ARG A 90 -42.94 -2.65 -0.12
C ARG A 90 -41.42 -2.71 -0.03
N LEU A 91 -40.79 -1.60 0.36
CA LEU A 91 -39.45 -1.61 0.92
C LEU A 91 -39.54 -2.15 2.35
N GLU A 92 -39.02 -3.34 2.62
CA GLU A 92 -38.90 -3.83 3.99
C GLU A 92 -37.70 -3.15 4.66
N THR A 93 -37.99 -2.20 5.53
CA THR A 93 -36.97 -1.52 6.35
C THR A 93 -36.73 -2.36 7.60
N THR A 94 -35.61 -3.08 7.64
CA THR A 94 -35.21 -3.90 8.80
C THR A 94 -34.77 -3.01 9.97
N THR A 95 -35.73 -2.57 10.76
CA THR A 95 -35.49 -1.93 12.06
C THR A 95 -35.10 -2.97 13.11
N VAL A 96 -34.07 -2.67 13.89
CA VAL A 96 -33.71 -3.41 15.11
C VAL A 96 -33.88 -2.45 16.28
N ASP A 97 -35.00 -2.54 16.98
CA ASP A 97 -35.22 -1.76 18.21
C ASP A 97 -34.41 -2.39 19.36
N MET A 98 -33.56 -1.60 20.01
CA MET A 98 -32.74 -2.04 21.15
C MET A 98 -33.52 -1.89 22.48
N PRO A 99 -33.23 -2.69 23.53
CA PRO A 99 -33.91 -2.59 24.83
C PRO A 99 -33.79 -1.22 25.53
N SER A 100 -32.86 -0.36 25.10
CA SER A 100 -32.70 1.02 25.56
C SER A 100 -33.62 2.04 24.88
N GLY A 101 -34.48 1.63 23.93
CA GLY A 101 -35.39 2.51 23.18
C GLY A 101 -34.71 3.38 22.11
N ALA A 102 -33.39 3.26 21.93
CA ALA A 102 -32.65 3.97 20.90
C ALA A 102 -32.89 3.33 19.51
N ARG A 103 -33.20 4.17 18.52
CA ARG A 103 -33.34 3.78 17.11
C ARG A 103 -32.15 4.26 16.28
N LEU A 104 -31.56 3.35 15.51
CA LEU A 104 -30.47 3.63 14.59
C LEU A 104 -30.75 2.97 13.23
N ASN A 105 -30.49 3.67 12.12
CA ASN A 105 -30.16 3.06 10.82
C ASN A 105 -29.77 4.11 9.75
N MET A 106 -29.20 3.59 8.65
CA MET A 106 -28.91 4.19 7.32
C MET A 106 -27.43 4.29 6.94
N PHE A 107 -26.63 5.19 7.52
CA PHE A 107 -25.25 5.43 7.04
C PHE A 107 -24.36 4.17 7.05
N SER A 108 -24.50 3.33 8.08
CA SER A 108 -23.68 2.14 8.26
C SER A 108 -23.96 1.04 7.23
N THR A 109 -25.21 0.86 6.79
CA THR A 109 -25.59 -0.22 5.86
C THR A 109 -25.09 0.04 4.44
N LEU A 110 -25.20 1.28 3.92
CA LEU A 110 -24.60 1.63 2.62
C LEU A 110 -23.08 1.49 2.65
N VAL A 111 -22.44 2.03 3.68
CA VAL A 111 -20.98 1.99 3.83
C VAL A 111 -20.46 0.56 3.95
N GLN A 112 -21.25 -0.35 4.53
CA GLN A 112 -20.97 -1.80 4.53
C GLN A 112 -21.25 -2.46 3.17
N GLN A 113 -22.31 -2.08 2.44
CA GLN A 113 -22.64 -2.63 1.12
C GLN A 113 -21.60 -2.27 0.04
N ASP A 114 -21.21 -1.00 -0.07
CA ASP A 114 -20.16 -0.57 -1.01
C ASP A 114 -18.79 -1.20 -0.69
N GLN A 115 -18.52 -1.45 0.59
CA GLN A 115 -17.34 -2.20 0.99
C GLN A 115 -17.43 -3.70 0.70
N ALA A 116 -18.62 -4.29 0.79
CA ALA A 116 -18.82 -5.71 0.57
C ALA A 116 -18.61 -6.09 -0.90
N THR A 117 -19.09 -5.26 -1.84
CA THR A 117 -18.85 -5.46 -3.28
C THR A 117 -17.39 -5.28 -3.69
N ARG A 118 -16.61 -4.50 -2.91
CA ARG A 118 -15.17 -4.25 -3.14
C ARG A 118 -14.24 -5.23 -2.39
N LYS A 119 -14.77 -6.08 -1.51
CA LYS A 119 -14.01 -7.06 -0.71
C LYS A 119 -14.15 -8.47 -1.29
N SER A 120 -13.13 -9.31 -1.10
CA SER A 120 -13.26 -10.74 -1.38
C SER A 120 -14.27 -11.38 -0.42
N ALA A 121 -14.94 -12.46 -0.84
CA ALA A 121 -15.88 -13.19 0.01
C ALA A 121 -15.24 -13.63 1.34
N THR A 122 -13.97 -14.05 1.31
CA THR A 122 -13.15 -14.40 2.48
C THR A 122 -12.96 -13.21 3.42
N ALA A 123 -12.70 -12.01 2.89
CA ALA A 123 -12.57 -10.79 3.70
C ALA A 123 -13.91 -10.34 4.31
N ASN A 124 -15.02 -10.53 3.60
CA ASN A 124 -16.36 -10.25 4.12
C ASN A 124 -16.76 -11.19 5.27
N ALA A 125 -16.55 -12.51 5.09
CA ALA A 125 -16.80 -13.50 6.14
C ALA A 125 -15.97 -13.24 7.41
N ALA A 126 -14.69 -12.88 7.25
CA ALA A 126 -13.82 -12.48 8.36
C ALA A 126 -14.37 -11.29 9.15
N ASN A 127 -14.87 -10.26 8.45
CA ASN A 127 -15.39 -9.04 9.06
C ASN A 127 -16.69 -9.29 9.85
N ILE A 128 -17.53 -10.23 9.39
CA ILE A 128 -18.73 -10.68 10.12
C ILE A 128 -18.34 -11.38 11.42
N ASN A 129 -17.37 -12.30 11.37
CA ASN A 129 -16.89 -13.05 12.54
C ASN A 129 -16.21 -12.16 13.60
N LEU A 130 -15.73 -10.98 13.22
CA LEU A 130 -15.14 -10.01 14.16
C LEU A 130 -16.21 -9.23 14.95
N LYS A 131 -17.42 -9.04 14.39
CA LYS A 131 -18.50 -8.28 15.03
C LYS A 131 -19.22 -9.03 16.15
N THR A 132 -19.06 -10.34 16.27
CA THR A 132 -19.81 -11.20 17.21
C THR A 132 -19.14 -11.41 18.57
N LYS A 133 -18.03 -10.74 18.88
CA LYS A 133 -17.28 -10.88 20.14
C LYS A 133 -17.06 -9.55 20.86
N THR A 134 -18.09 -9.08 21.56
CA THR A 134 -17.96 -8.10 22.63
C THR A 134 -17.65 -8.79 23.96
N VAL A 135 -16.67 -8.28 24.69
CA VAL A 135 -16.33 -8.69 26.07
C VAL A 135 -16.32 -7.43 26.93
N PRO A 136 -16.97 -7.41 28.10
CA PRO A 136 -17.00 -6.22 28.95
C PRO A 136 -15.62 -5.96 29.55
N ILE A 137 -15.13 -4.72 29.38
CA ILE A 137 -13.96 -4.21 30.09
C ILE A 137 -14.46 -3.52 31.37
N LYS A 138 -13.79 -3.77 32.49
CA LYS A 138 -13.96 -2.97 33.71
C LYS A 138 -12.96 -1.82 33.67
N ASP A 139 -13.44 -0.60 33.87
CA ASP A 139 -12.59 0.56 34.11
C ASP A 139 -12.30 0.71 35.60
N GLU A 140 -11.02 0.87 35.95
CA GLU A 140 -10.58 1.38 37.26
C GLU A 140 -9.68 2.59 37.01
N PHE A 141 -10.02 3.74 37.60
CA PHE A 141 -9.32 5.01 37.42
C PHE A 141 -8.66 5.49 38.72
N PRO A 142 -7.32 5.56 38.82
CA PRO A 142 -6.68 6.29 39.90
C PRO A 142 -6.83 7.80 39.66
N THR A 143 -7.36 8.52 40.63
CA THR A 143 -7.50 9.99 40.56
C THR A 143 -6.30 10.67 41.21
N VAL A 144 -5.53 11.46 40.46
CA VAL A 144 -4.46 12.32 41.00
C VAL A 144 -4.63 13.74 40.47
N SER A 145 -4.67 14.71 41.39
CA SER A 145 -4.70 16.13 41.05
C SER A 145 -3.28 16.65 40.78
N SER A 146 -3.11 17.44 39.72
CA SER A 146 -1.90 18.25 39.51
C SER A 146 -2.28 19.67 39.14
N MET A 147 -1.58 20.64 39.73
CA MET A 147 -1.68 22.05 39.35
C MET A 147 -1.08 22.29 37.96
N LEU A 148 -1.32 23.50 37.45
CA LEU A 148 -0.95 24.01 36.13
C LEU A 148 0.55 23.85 35.80
N ARG A 149 0.90 22.72 35.18
CA ARG A 149 1.98 22.65 34.19
C ARG A 149 1.35 22.72 32.82
N GLN A 150 2.05 23.28 31.83
CA GLN A 150 1.69 22.97 30.44
C GLN A 150 1.87 21.46 30.26
N PRO A 151 0.89 20.73 29.67
CA PRO A 151 1.01 19.30 29.48
C PRO A 151 2.16 19.03 28.51
N GLU A 152 3.18 18.33 29.01
CA GLU A 152 4.31 17.85 28.20
C GLU A 152 3.78 17.00 27.04
N LEU A 153 4.29 17.24 25.84
CA LEU A 153 3.84 16.49 24.66
C LEU A 153 4.31 15.04 24.77
N GLU A 154 3.44 14.09 24.43
CA GLU A 154 3.76 12.66 24.57
C GLU A 154 4.74 12.21 23.47
N TYR A 155 4.59 12.77 22.27
CA TYR A 155 5.37 12.41 21.08
C TYR A 155 5.91 13.64 20.30
N PRO A 156 6.68 14.56 20.92
CA PRO A 156 7.08 15.84 20.32
C PRO A 156 7.96 15.71 19.07
N HIS A 157 8.80 14.68 19.01
CA HIS A 157 9.69 14.40 17.87
C HIS A 157 9.18 13.24 17.00
N GLY A 158 7.98 12.75 17.30
CA GLY A 158 7.37 11.58 16.69
C GLY A 158 7.89 10.24 17.21
N VAL A 159 7.14 9.17 16.94
CA VAL A 159 7.47 7.78 17.31
C VAL A 159 6.82 6.81 16.33
N VAL A 160 7.41 5.64 16.12
CA VAL A 160 6.73 4.49 15.48
C VAL A 160 6.40 3.44 16.55
N LYS A 161 5.12 3.10 16.68
CA LYS A 161 4.59 2.08 17.59
C LYS A 161 4.13 0.83 16.81
N LYS A 162 3.61 -0.16 17.54
CA LYS A 162 2.83 -1.28 17.02
C LYS A 162 1.37 -1.08 17.43
N THR A 163 0.40 -1.53 16.64
CA THR A 163 -0.99 -1.65 17.14
C THR A 163 -1.04 -2.71 18.24
N TRP A 164 -1.73 -2.42 19.35
CA TRP A 164 -2.04 -3.42 20.37
C TRP A 164 -2.81 -4.60 19.74
N ALA A 165 -2.57 -5.81 20.24
CA ALA A 165 -3.19 -7.03 19.75
C ALA A 165 -3.64 -7.92 20.91
N PHE A 166 -4.84 -8.49 20.81
CA PHE A 166 -5.39 -9.40 21.80
C PHE A 166 -4.52 -10.66 21.94
N GLY A 167 -4.30 -11.11 23.18
CA GLY A 167 -3.44 -12.27 23.47
C GLY A 167 -1.93 -11.98 23.47
N HIS A 168 -1.51 -10.73 23.24
CA HIS A 168 -0.11 -10.31 23.37
C HIS A 168 0.09 -9.38 24.56
N GLU A 169 1.22 -9.56 25.24
CA GLU A 169 1.69 -8.72 26.33
C GLU A 169 1.97 -7.29 25.86
N ARG A 170 1.68 -6.31 26.72
CA ARG A 170 2.04 -4.91 26.45
C ARG A 170 3.50 -4.67 26.80
N THR A 171 4.25 -4.08 25.87
CA THR A 171 5.70 -3.89 25.98
C THR A 171 6.11 -2.41 25.90
N GLY A 172 5.15 -1.48 25.99
CA GLY A 172 5.37 -0.04 25.87
C GLY A 172 5.55 0.44 24.42
N ASP A 173 5.95 -0.46 23.51
CA ASP A 173 5.98 -0.22 22.06
C ASP A 173 4.59 -0.30 21.39
N ASP A 174 3.54 -0.72 22.11
CA ASP A 174 2.21 -0.96 21.55
C ASP A 174 1.17 0.08 22.02
N ILE A 175 0.26 0.45 21.12
CA ILE A 175 -0.78 1.47 21.37
C ILE A 175 -2.16 1.03 20.85
N LYS A 176 -3.21 1.39 21.60
CA LYS A 176 -4.62 1.19 21.27
C LYS A 176 -5.20 2.42 20.55
N LEU A 177 -6.28 2.24 19.80
CA LEU A 177 -6.92 3.35 19.09
C LEU A 177 -7.43 4.45 20.06
N GLU A 178 -7.92 4.08 21.22
CA GLU A 178 -8.41 5.00 22.25
C GLU A 178 -7.28 5.86 22.85
N GLU A 179 -6.06 5.32 22.90
CA GLU A 179 -4.84 6.03 23.33
C GLU A 179 -4.35 7.00 22.23
N VAL A 180 -4.48 6.62 20.95
CA VAL A 180 -4.25 7.52 19.81
C VAL A 180 -5.26 8.69 19.83
N LEU A 181 -6.54 8.41 20.08
CA LEU A 181 -7.62 9.39 19.94
C LEU A 181 -7.72 10.43 21.06
N GLU A 182 -7.25 10.13 22.28
CA GLU A 182 -7.48 10.95 23.49
C GLU A 182 -8.90 11.57 23.57
N PRO A 183 -9.97 10.75 23.50
CA PRO A 183 -11.31 11.23 23.15
C PRO A 183 -11.96 12.21 24.15
N HIS A 184 -11.32 12.46 25.30
CA HIS A 184 -11.73 13.46 26.29
C HIS A 184 -11.21 14.88 26.00
N THR A 185 -10.11 15.04 25.27
CA THR A 185 -9.52 16.34 24.92
C THR A 185 -9.78 16.71 23.45
N LEU A 186 -10.05 15.73 22.60
CA LEU A 186 -10.22 15.85 21.16
C LEU A 186 -11.39 16.77 20.75
N ARG A 187 -11.09 17.91 20.11
CA ARG A 187 -12.09 18.87 19.60
C ARG A 187 -12.56 18.52 18.19
N THR A 188 -11.64 18.12 17.31
CA THR A 188 -11.96 17.75 15.92
C THR A 188 -11.10 16.58 15.45
N ALA A 189 -11.74 15.55 14.91
CA ALA A 189 -11.13 14.38 14.33
C ALA A 189 -11.26 14.41 12.80
N VAL A 190 -10.18 14.65 12.07
CA VAL A 190 -10.14 14.39 10.63
C VAL A 190 -9.57 13.00 10.43
N LEU A 191 -10.37 12.09 9.86
CA LEU A 191 -10.04 10.68 9.72
C LEU A 191 -10.14 10.27 8.25
N SER A 192 -9.07 9.66 7.71
CA SER A 192 -9.05 9.04 6.38
C SER A 192 -8.95 7.52 6.54
N ALA A 193 -9.73 6.77 5.76
CA ALA A 193 -9.58 5.32 5.66
C ALA A 193 -10.18 4.75 4.36
N PHE A 194 -9.66 3.60 3.91
CA PHE A 194 -10.21 2.82 2.79
C PHE A 194 -11.52 2.10 3.16
N GLN A 195 -11.63 1.68 4.42
CA GLN A 195 -12.76 0.91 4.96
C GLN A 195 -13.17 1.48 6.30
N TRP A 196 -14.48 1.43 6.54
CA TRP A 196 -15.14 2.17 7.60
C TRP A 196 -16.17 1.28 8.30
N ASP A 197 -16.18 1.30 9.62
CA ASP A 197 -17.34 0.92 10.40
C ASP A 197 -17.76 2.18 11.19
N PRO A 198 -18.73 2.96 10.67
CA PRO A 198 -19.07 4.27 11.23
C PRO A 198 -19.50 4.20 12.68
N ASP A 199 -20.33 3.23 13.04
CA ASP A 199 -20.89 3.10 14.38
C ASP A 199 -19.76 2.74 15.37
N TRP A 200 -18.88 1.82 14.98
CA TRP A 200 -17.71 1.46 15.79
C TRP A 200 -16.76 2.65 16.00
N ILE A 201 -16.33 3.37 14.94
CA ILE A 201 -15.39 4.49 15.12
C ILE A 201 -16.02 5.66 15.89
N LEU A 202 -17.31 5.95 15.64
CA LEU A 202 -18.02 6.98 16.40
C LEU A 202 -18.18 6.60 17.87
N SER A 203 -18.38 5.32 18.21
CA SER A 203 -18.43 4.84 19.61
C SER A 203 -17.14 5.09 20.41
N LYS A 204 -16.00 5.29 19.74
CA LYS A 204 -14.70 5.62 20.36
C LYS A 204 -14.49 7.12 20.60
N LEU A 205 -15.44 7.97 20.17
CA LEU A 205 -15.33 9.42 20.18
C LEU A 205 -16.43 10.06 21.04
N LYS A 206 -16.07 11.10 21.81
CA LYS A 206 -17.02 11.93 22.57
C LYS A 206 -17.71 12.95 21.66
N THR A 207 -18.42 12.44 20.65
CA THR A 207 -19.32 13.21 19.78
C THR A 207 -20.60 13.64 20.53
N PRO A 208 -21.43 14.54 19.99
CA PRO A 208 -22.68 14.96 20.66
C PRO A 208 -23.64 13.82 21.02
N PRO A 209 -23.88 12.78 20.17
CA PRO A 209 -24.65 11.61 20.57
C PRO A 209 -24.05 10.82 21.74
N ASN A 210 -22.73 10.92 21.95
CA ASN A 210 -21.97 10.20 22.98
C ASN A 210 -21.61 11.11 24.18
N GLY A 211 -22.38 12.19 24.41
CA GLY A 211 -22.24 13.06 25.57
C GLY A 211 -21.01 13.98 25.54
N GLY A 212 -20.53 14.38 24.37
CA GLY A 212 -19.41 15.33 24.23
C GLY A 212 -19.59 16.33 23.09
N SER A 213 -18.50 16.89 22.58
CA SER A 213 -18.50 17.96 21.57
C SER A 213 -17.55 17.71 20.38
N THR A 214 -16.98 16.51 20.26
CA THR A 214 -16.02 16.16 19.20
C THR A 214 -16.69 16.28 17.82
N LYS A 215 -16.13 17.12 16.95
CA LYS A 215 -16.50 17.19 15.53
C LYS A 215 -15.68 16.20 14.71
N CYS A 216 -16.23 15.71 13.62
CA CYS A 216 -15.63 14.70 12.75
C CYS A 216 -15.61 15.18 11.30
N VAL A 217 -14.54 14.87 10.57
CA VAL A 217 -14.46 14.96 9.10
C VAL A 217 -13.95 13.62 8.58
N PHE A 218 -14.82 12.87 7.91
CA PHE A 218 -14.46 11.57 7.34
C PHE A 218 -14.08 11.74 5.87
N ILE A 219 -12.80 11.49 5.55
CA ILE A 219 -12.28 11.44 4.20
C ILE A 219 -12.53 10.04 3.66
N MET A 220 -13.49 9.91 2.75
CA MET A 220 -14.04 8.62 2.29
C MET A 220 -13.92 8.47 0.77
N GLN A 221 -13.76 7.24 0.29
CA GLN A 221 -13.84 6.98 -1.14
C GLN A 221 -15.31 7.00 -1.60
N ALA A 222 -15.61 7.79 -2.63
CA ALA A 222 -16.82 7.66 -3.41
C ALA A 222 -16.52 8.10 -4.84
N LYS A 223 -16.51 7.16 -5.81
CA LYS A 223 -16.14 7.47 -7.19
C LYS A 223 -17.29 8.13 -7.93
N ASP A 224 -18.46 7.52 -7.81
CA ASP A 224 -19.64 7.85 -8.58
C ASP A 224 -20.46 8.96 -7.92
N ALA A 225 -20.94 9.91 -8.73
CA ALA A 225 -21.70 11.06 -8.23
C ALA A 225 -22.99 10.65 -7.49
N ALA A 226 -23.64 9.57 -7.94
CA ALA A 226 -24.83 9.01 -7.27
C ALA A 226 -24.51 8.52 -5.84
N LEU A 227 -23.40 7.80 -5.66
CA LEU A 227 -22.93 7.30 -4.37
C LEU A 227 -22.60 8.46 -3.41
N ARG A 228 -21.87 9.48 -3.88
CA ARG A 228 -21.60 10.71 -3.09
C ARG A 228 -22.89 11.37 -2.61
N GLN A 229 -23.83 11.58 -3.52
CA GLN A 229 -25.11 12.23 -3.21
C GLN A 229 -25.98 11.39 -2.29
N GLN A 230 -25.87 10.05 -2.31
CA GLN A 230 -26.55 9.19 -1.36
C GLN A 230 -25.90 9.25 0.04
N MET A 231 -24.57 9.11 0.13
CA MET A 231 -23.84 9.22 1.40
C MET A 231 -24.07 10.56 2.09
N LEU A 232 -24.14 11.67 1.33
CA LEU A 232 -24.49 12.99 1.87
C LEU A 232 -25.91 13.02 2.46
N ARG A 233 -26.93 12.52 1.74
CA ARG A 233 -28.32 12.46 2.25
C ARG A 233 -28.46 11.58 3.49
N GLU A 234 -27.71 10.48 3.57
CA GLU A 234 -27.74 9.56 4.72
C GLU A 234 -26.97 10.09 5.94
N THR A 235 -26.09 11.08 5.75
CA THR A 235 -25.30 11.74 6.82
C THR A 235 -25.86 13.12 7.22
N GLU A 236 -26.87 13.62 6.49
CA GLU A 236 -27.58 14.88 6.80
C GLU A 236 -28.06 14.97 8.27
N PRO A 237 -28.59 13.91 8.92
CA PRO A 237 -28.94 13.97 10.35
C PRO A 237 -27.75 14.24 11.29
N GLN A 238 -26.53 13.85 10.89
CA GLN A 238 -25.31 14.00 11.69
C GLN A 238 -24.51 15.27 11.33
N ARG A 239 -24.93 16.06 10.33
CA ARG A 239 -24.12 17.18 9.80
C ARG A 239 -23.74 18.27 10.81
N ALA A 240 -24.42 18.33 11.95
CA ALA A 240 -24.10 19.24 13.05
C ALA A 240 -22.70 18.95 13.66
N PHE A 241 -22.19 17.72 13.52
CA PHE A 241 -20.87 17.33 14.00
C PHE A 241 -20.03 16.52 12.98
N LEU A 242 -20.63 15.86 11.99
CA LEU A 242 -19.92 15.03 11.00
C LEU A 242 -19.98 15.64 9.58
N ARG A 243 -18.81 15.90 8.99
CA ARG A 243 -18.65 16.22 7.56
C ARG A 243 -18.07 15.03 6.79
N LEU A 244 -18.43 14.90 5.52
CA LEU A 244 -17.81 13.96 4.58
C LEU A 244 -16.98 14.71 3.54
N CYS A 245 -15.75 14.24 3.30
CA CYS A 245 -14.87 14.70 2.23
C CYS A 245 -14.65 13.54 1.26
N PHE A 246 -14.71 13.80 -0.05
CA PHE A 246 -14.60 12.77 -1.09
C PHE A 246 -13.46 13.10 -2.07
N PRO A 247 -12.24 12.60 -1.84
CA PRO A 247 -11.10 12.88 -2.70
C PRO A 247 -11.39 12.56 -4.18
N PRO A 248 -10.87 13.37 -5.12
CA PRO A 248 -11.02 13.12 -6.55
C PRO A 248 -10.57 11.70 -6.93
N MET A 249 -11.40 11.00 -7.72
CA MET A 249 -11.04 9.69 -8.30
C MET A 249 -11.33 9.65 -9.80
N PRO A 250 -10.69 10.54 -10.60
CA PRO A 250 -10.89 10.60 -12.06
C PRO A 250 -10.31 9.36 -12.77
N GLY A 251 -10.95 8.94 -13.86
CA GLY A 251 -10.42 7.92 -14.78
C GLY A 251 -9.94 6.64 -14.10
N ALA A 252 -8.64 6.36 -14.18
CA ALA A 252 -8.00 5.17 -13.61
C ALA A 252 -7.57 5.31 -12.14
N VAL A 253 -8.14 6.24 -11.37
CA VAL A 253 -8.05 6.20 -9.90
C VAL A 253 -9.12 5.23 -9.37
N HIS A 254 -8.71 4.26 -8.55
CA HIS A 254 -9.58 3.16 -8.11
C HIS A 254 -9.75 3.05 -6.59
N CYS A 255 -8.82 3.60 -5.80
CA CYS A 255 -8.75 3.34 -4.37
C CYS A 255 -8.34 4.58 -3.58
N MET A 256 -9.07 4.90 -2.50
CA MET A 256 -8.60 5.86 -1.50
C MET A 256 -7.99 5.08 -0.34
N HIS A 257 -6.66 4.93 -0.35
CA HIS A 257 -5.94 3.97 0.50
C HIS A 257 -5.06 4.61 1.58
N SER A 258 -4.93 5.95 1.63
CA SER A 258 -4.37 6.65 2.80
C SER A 258 -5.18 6.36 4.06
N LYS A 259 -4.51 6.15 5.19
CA LYS A 259 -5.16 6.21 6.50
C LYS A 259 -4.35 7.13 7.42
N LEU A 260 -4.94 8.30 7.65
CA LEU A 260 -4.34 9.48 8.25
C LEU A 260 -5.34 10.00 9.28
N MET A 261 -4.85 10.36 10.45
CA MET A 261 -5.62 11.06 11.48
C MET A 261 -4.99 12.42 11.74
N LEU A 262 -5.78 13.48 11.69
CA LEU A 262 -5.42 14.82 12.18
C LEU A 262 -6.35 15.12 13.35
N LEU A 263 -5.81 15.07 14.56
CA LEU A 263 -6.56 15.10 15.81
C LEU A 263 -6.26 16.43 16.51
N PHE A 264 -7.26 17.31 16.54
CA PHE A 264 -7.12 18.68 17.03
C PHE A 264 -7.55 18.75 18.50
N HIS A 265 -6.59 18.94 19.39
CA HIS A 265 -6.78 19.13 20.84
C HIS A 265 -6.62 20.64 21.18
N PRO A 266 -6.85 21.08 22.44
CA PRO A 266 -6.70 22.48 22.82
C PRO A 266 -5.26 23.00 22.65
N THR A 267 -4.29 22.18 23.03
CA THR A 267 -2.85 22.53 23.12
C THR A 267 -1.98 21.89 22.04
N LYS A 268 -2.48 20.87 21.32
CA LYS A 268 -1.70 20.11 20.33
C LYS A 268 -2.53 19.63 19.14
N LEU A 269 -1.85 19.44 18.01
CA LEU A 269 -2.32 18.64 16.87
C LEU A 269 -1.59 17.30 16.94
N ARG A 270 -2.32 16.21 17.19
CA ARG A 270 -1.78 14.86 17.07
C ARG A 270 -2.00 14.38 15.64
N MET A 271 -0.92 14.01 14.96
CA MET A 271 -0.96 13.35 13.66
C MET A 271 -0.65 11.87 13.82
N MET A 272 -1.36 11.01 13.08
CA MET A 272 -1.09 9.57 13.04
C MET A 272 -1.27 8.99 11.63
N GLU A 273 -0.37 8.09 11.24
CA GLU A 273 -0.48 7.25 10.03
C GLU A 273 -0.65 5.78 10.43
N ASN A 274 -1.42 5.03 9.64
CA ASN A 274 -1.82 3.63 9.85
C ASN A 274 -0.76 2.63 10.33
N SER A 275 0.47 2.70 9.84
CA SER A 275 1.58 1.85 10.27
C SER A 275 2.19 2.32 11.62
N VAL A 276 1.46 3.20 12.29
CA VAL A 276 1.59 3.71 13.67
C VAL A 276 2.79 4.61 13.91
N PHE A 277 3.11 5.45 12.93
CA PHE A 277 3.77 6.72 13.21
C PHE A 277 2.79 7.66 13.91
N LEU A 278 3.22 8.28 15.02
CA LEU A 278 2.52 9.33 15.75
C LEU A 278 3.44 10.54 15.93
N ILE A 279 2.92 11.75 15.91
CA ILE A 279 3.61 12.96 16.37
C ILE A 279 2.63 13.96 16.99
N ASP A 280 3.05 14.60 18.08
CA ASP A 280 2.32 15.66 18.78
C ASP A 280 2.97 17.01 18.47
N LEU A 281 2.22 17.91 17.83
CA LEU A 281 2.69 19.25 17.42
C LEU A 281 2.02 20.32 18.30
N PRO A 282 2.76 21.23 18.97
CA PRO A 282 2.16 22.21 19.88
C PRO A 282 1.38 23.29 19.14
N ARG A 283 0.30 23.80 19.75
CA ARG A 283 -0.41 25.00 19.29
C ARG A 283 0.50 26.22 19.43
N LEU A 284 0.53 27.05 18.39
CA LEU A 284 1.24 28.32 18.39
C LEU A 284 0.61 29.30 19.41
N PRO A 285 1.42 30.16 20.07
CA PRO A 285 0.92 31.10 21.06
C PRO A 285 0.03 32.18 20.44
N ASN A 286 -0.81 32.79 21.28
CA ASN A 286 -1.63 33.97 20.95
C ASN A 286 -2.53 33.81 19.70
N ASP A 287 -2.95 32.57 19.40
CA ASP A 287 -3.69 32.17 18.19
C ASP A 287 -3.06 32.67 16.86
N THR A 288 -1.73 32.77 16.85
CA THR A 288 -0.94 33.03 15.63
C THR A 288 -0.97 31.83 14.68
N GLN A 289 -0.67 32.09 13.40
CA GLN A 289 -0.57 31.06 12.37
C GLN A 289 0.80 31.10 11.71
N ALA A 290 1.36 29.92 11.43
CA ALA A 290 2.58 29.76 10.66
C ALA A 290 2.37 30.24 9.22
N ASP A 291 3.32 31.01 8.69
CA ASP A 291 3.34 31.30 7.26
C ASP A 291 3.69 30.03 6.47
N LYS A 292 2.86 29.75 5.47
CA LYS A 292 3.03 28.65 4.52
C LYS A 292 4.39 28.67 3.83
N SER A 293 4.99 29.84 3.60
CA SER A 293 6.32 29.93 2.95
C SER A 293 7.45 29.41 3.84
N THR A 294 7.30 29.57 5.17
CA THR A 294 8.29 29.17 6.18
C THR A 294 8.09 27.76 6.76
N LEU A 295 7.01 27.08 6.38
CA LEU A 295 6.71 25.73 6.86
C LEU A 295 7.78 24.71 6.43
N PRO A 296 8.18 23.76 7.30
CA PRO A 296 9.01 22.63 6.90
C PRO A 296 8.37 21.79 5.78
N ALA A 297 9.19 21.18 4.93
CA ALA A 297 8.74 20.45 3.73
C ALA A 297 7.64 19.39 4.03
N PHE A 298 7.75 18.68 5.16
CA PHE A 298 6.71 17.76 5.66
C PHE A 298 5.32 18.41 5.72
N ALA A 299 5.23 19.63 6.27
CA ALA A 299 3.98 20.37 6.40
C ALA A 299 3.49 20.94 5.06
N GLN A 300 4.42 21.34 4.18
CA GLN A 300 4.09 21.78 2.82
C GLN A 300 3.47 20.65 1.98
N ASP A 301 4.00 19.43 2.06
CA ASP A 301 3.46 18.25 1.36
C ASP A 301 2.18 17.72 2.01
N LEU A 302 2.05 17.79 3.34
CA LEU A 302 0.79 17.54 4.03
C LEU A 302 -0.32 18.47 3.51
N LEU A 303 -0.08 19.78 3.50
CA LEU A 303 -1.08 20.76 3.05
C LEU A 303 -1.46 20.57 1.58
N PHE A 304 -0.48 20.24 0.72
CA PHE A 304 -0.74 19.89 -0.69
C PHE A 304 -1.57 18.62 -0.83
N PHE A 305 -1.26 17.56 -0.10
CA PHE A 305 -2.02 16.31 -0.14
C PHE A 305 -3.48 16.53 0.28
N LEU A 306 -3.72 17.32 1.33
CA LEU A 306 -5.06 17.67 1.80
C LEU A 306 -5.81 18.60 0.83
N GLU A 307 -5.09 19.48 0.12
CA GLU A 307 -5.63 20.30 -0.96
C GLU A 307 -6.06 19.46 -2.17
N GLN A 308 -5.22 18.51 -2.60
CA GLN A 308 -5.55 17.55 -3.66
C GLN A 308 -6.71 16.63 -3.25
N GLN A 309 -6.83 16.27 -1.98
CA GLN A 309 -8.01 15.58 -1.43
C GLN A 309 -9.28 16.43 -1.41
N THR A 310 -9.22 17.72 -1.76
CA THR A 310 -10.31 18.71 -1.67
C THR A 310 -10.88 18.86 -0.25
N LEU A 311 -10.00 18.85 0.75
CA LEU A 311 -10.39 19.06 2.14
C LEU A 311 -10.71 20.54 2.43
N ASP A 312 -11.74 20.76 3.25
CA ASP A 312 -12.29 22.09 3.54
C ASP A 312 -11.24 23.09 4.05
N GLN A 313 -11.39 24.35 3.62
CA GLN A 313 -10.43 25.41 3.87
C GLN A 313 -10.28 25.77 5.37
N ASP A 314 -11.31 25.57 6.19
CA ASP A 314 -11.23 25.77 7.65
C ASP A 314 -10.30 24.75 8.32
N ILE A 315 -10.28 23.50 7.85
CA ILE A 315 -9.36 22.46 8.32
C ILE A 315 -7.94 22.75 7.83
N ARG A 316 -7.78 23.13 6.56
CA ARG A 316 -6.46 23.44 5.99
C ARG A 316 -5.81 24.69 6.60
N ALA A 317 -6.60 25.72 6.94
CA ALA A 317 -6.16 26.83 7.78
C ALA A 317 -5.98 26.41 9.26
N GLY A 318 -6.83 25.50 9.75
CA GLY A 318 -6.77 24.91 11.09
C GLY A 318 -5.41 24.31 11.44
N ILE A 319 -4.72 23.73 10.46
CA ILE A 319 -3.36 23.16 10.59
C ILE A 319 -2.30 24.23 10.86
N LEU A 320 -2.47 25.46 10.34
CA LEU A 320 -1.48 26.53 10.47
C LEU A 320 -1.36 27.08 11.90
N ASN A 321 -2.28 26.75 12.81
CA ASN A 321 -2.23 27.16 14.22
C ASN A 321 -1.26 26.31 15.08
N PHE A 322 -0.42 25.48 14.47
CA PHE A 322 0.47 24.53 15.16
C PHE A 322 1.90 24.62 14.62
N ASP A 323 2.88 24.45 15.50
CA ASP A 323 4.29 24.45 15.10
C ASP A 323 4.69 23.10 14.50
N PHE A 324 5.31 23.16 13.32
CA PHE A 324 5.83 22.00 12.60
C PHE A 324 7.36 21.86 12.69
N SER A 325 8.06 22.72 13.45
CA SER A 325 9.54 22.72 13.59
C SER A 325 10.14 21.33 13.85
N ALA A 326 9.51 20.52 14.69
CA ALA A 326 9.93 19.15 14.97
C ALA A 326 9.98 18.23 13.74
N THR A 327 9.30 18.57 12.64
CA THR A 327 9.24 17.77 11.40
C THR A 327 10.36 18.04 10.39
N ILE A 328 11.27 19.00 10.66
CA ILE A 328 12.36 19.37 9.73
C ILE A 328 13.20 18.16 9.30
N HIS A 329 13.40 17.19 10.19
CA HIS A 329 14.23 16.00 9.96
C HIS A 329 13.49 14.82 9.30
N MET A 330 12.24 14.98 8.86
CA MET A 330 11.42 13.92 8.25
C MET A 330 10.62 14.44 7.04
N ARG A 331 10.06 13.56 6.22
CA ARG A 331 9.24 13.95 5.05
C ARG A 331 7.93 13.20 4.99
N PHE A 332 6.84 13.91 4.67
CA PHE A 332 5.52 13.33 4.45
C PHE A 332 5.45 12.85 2.99
N VAL A 333 5.59 11.53 2.78
CA VAL A 333 5.63 10.93 1.44
C VAL A 333 4.23 10.43 1.09
N HIS A 334 3.67 10.95 0.01
CA HIS A 334 2.29 10.67 -0.37
C HIS A 334 2.14 10.31 -1.86
N THR A 335 1.01 9.68 -2.16
CA THR A 335 0.51 9.53 -3.53
C THR A 335 -0.86 10.17 -3.59
N ALA A 336 -1.00 11.29 -4.30
CA ALA A 336 -2.30 11.84 -4.66
C ALA A 336 -2.89 11.04 -5.84
N GLY A 337 -4.20 10.77 -5.83
CA GLY A 337 -4.86 10.00 -6.88
C GLY A 337 -5.16 10.86 -8.11
N GLY A 338 -4.49 10.61 -9.24
CA GLY A 338 -4.70 11.42 -10.44
C GLY A 338 -3.63 11.27 -11.52
N THR A 339 -3.35 12.36 -12.23
CA THR A 339 -2.28 12.44 -13.23
C THR A 339 -1.66 13.83 -13.19
N PHE A 340 -0.38 13.89 -12.84
CA PHE A 340 0.31 15.13 -12.50
C PHE A 340 1.46 15.37 -13.48
N HIS A 341 1.78 16.64 -13.71
CA HIS A 341 2.84 17.14 -14.62
C HIS A 341 3.65 18.22 -13.89
N GLY A 342 4.88 18.49 -14.33
CA GLY A 342 5.71 19.56 -13.75
C GLY A 342 5.93 19.38 -12.24
N ASP A 343 5.91 20.49 -11.50
CA ASP A 343 6.22 20.53 -10.07
C ASP A 343 5.26 19.65 -9.24
N ASP A 344 3.96 19.61 -9.59
CA ASP A 344 2.98 18.72 -8.96
C ASP A 344 3.33 17.24 -9.12
N ALA A 345 3.93 16.85 -10.25
CA ALA A 345 4.43 15.48 -10.44
C ALA A 345 5.60 15.19 -9.49
N ALA A 346 6.49 16.16 -9.27
CA ALA A 346 7.65 16.03 -8.39
C ALA A 346 7.29 15.88 -6.89
N ARG A 347 6.02 16.11 -6.50
CA ARG A 347 5.55 15.96 -5.11
C ARG A 347 5.05 14.56 -4.76
N THR A 348 4.69 13.74 -5.74
CA THR A 348 3.79 12.59 -5.53
C THR A 348 4.40 11.26 -6.01
N GLY A 349 4.08 10.16 -5.33
CA GLY A 349 4.49 8.81 -5.70
C GLY A 349 6.01 8.63 -5.77
N LEU A 350 6.51 7.89 -6.78
CA LEU A 350 7.94 7.66 -7.01
C LEU A 350 8.77 8.94 -7.12
N LEU A 351 8.21 10.00 -7.69
CA LEU A 351 8.91 11.29 -7.83
C LEU A 351 8.96 12.04 -6.50
N GLY A 352 7.86 12.01 -5.73
CA GLY A 352 7.81 12.53 -4.36
C GLY A 352 8.78 11.80 -3.42
N LEU A 353 8.94 10.48 -3.57
CA LEU A 353 9.94 9.69 -2.84
C LEU A 353 11.38 10.12 -3.21
N SER A 354 11.70 10.20 -4.51
CA SER A 354 13.00 10.69 -5.00
C SER A 354 13.34 12.08 -4.44
N ARG A 355 12.36 12.99 -4.46
CA ARG A 355 12.53 14.33 -3.91
C ARG A 355 12.75 14.30 -2.40
N ALA A 356 11.91 13.58 -1.66
CA ALA A 356 12.03 13.45 -0.20
C ALA A 356 13.39 12.89 0.27
N VAL A 357 14.00 11.97 -0.49
CA VAL A 357 15.34 11.43 -0.22
C VAL A 357 16.42 12.52 -0.43
N ARG A 358 16.37 13.28 -1.54
CA ARG A 358 17.28 14.42 -1.79
C ARG A 358 17.08 15.56 -0.80
N ASP A 359 15.84 15.91 -0.48
CA ASP A 359 15.47 16.97 0.46
C ASP A 359 16.00 16.70 1.89
N LEU A 360 16.45 15.47 2.19
CA LEU A 360 17.05 15.04 3.45
C LEU A 360 18.56 14.73 3.34
N ASN A 361 19.20 14.94 2.18
CA ASN A 361 20.59 14.54 1.89
C ASN A 361 20.88 13.03 2.10
N LEU A 362 19.96 12.19 1.61
CA LEU A 362 20.01 10.72 1.73
C LEU A 362 20.35 10.02 0.39
N GLU A 363 20.91 10.72 -0.59
CA GLU A 363 21.33 10.13 -1.87
C GLU A 363 22.41 9.06 -1.68
N THR A 364 22.25 7.92 -2.35
CA THR A 364 23.10 6.74 -2.15
C THR A 364 23.65 6.18 -3.46
N ALA A 365 24.80 5.50 -3.35
CA ALA A 365 25.39 4.76 -4.44
C ALA A 365 24.48 3.60 -4.91
N ALA A 366 24.86 2.96 -6.01
CA ALA A 366 24.06 1.90 -6.63
C ALA A 366 23.89 0.62 -5.78
N ASP A 367 24.58 0.53 -4.63
CA ASP A 367 24.60 -0.57 -3.67
C ASP A 367 23.45 -0.55 -2.65
N LEU A 368 22.54 0.44 -2.71
CA LEU A 368 21.42 0.56 -1.77
C LEU A 368 20.60 -0.74 -1.68
N HIS A 369 20.58 -1.36 -0.51
CA HIS A 369 19.70 -2.49 -0.20
C HIS A 369 18.35 -2.03 0.32
N LEU A 370 17.28 -2.63 -0.20
CA LEU A 370 15.90 -2.35 0.15
C LEU A 370 15.22 -3.61 0.71
N ASP A 371 14.65 -3.49 1.91
CA ASP A 371 13.87 -4.53 2.58
C ASP A 371 12.42 -4.01 2.76
N PHE A 372 11.47 -4.47 1.93
CA PHE A 372 10.09 -3.96 1.91
C PHE A 372 9.09 -5.02 2.40
N ALA A 373 8.49 -4.78 3.57
CA ALA A 373 7.29 -5.48 4.02
C ALA A 373 6.02 -4.80 3.48
N ALA A 374 5.15 -5.55 2.81
CA ALA A 374 3.87 -5.05 2.32
C ALA A 374 2.79 -6.15 2.34
N SER A 375 1.58 -5.80 2.80
CA SER A 375 0.47 -6.77 2.84
C SER A 375 -0.21 -7.02 1.49
N SER A 376 0.03 -6.22 0.47
CA SER A 376 -0.48 -6.44 -0.89
C SER A 376 0.59 -6.17 -1.93
N ILE A 377 0.62 -7.02 -2.95
CA ILE A 377 1.66 -7.12 -3.96
C ILE A 377 1.01 -7.03 -5.34
N GLY A 378 1.39 -6.03 -6.13
CA GLY A 378 0.86 -5.83 -7.49
C GLY A 378 1.49 -6.78 -8.52
N SER A 379 1.19 -6.51 -9.80
CA SER A 379 1.92 -7.14 -10.92
C SER A 379 3.34 -6.56 -11.01
N LEU A 380 4.31 -7.24 -10.40
CA LEU A 380 5.71 -6.79 -10.30
C LEU A 380 6.57 -7.28 -11.46
N ASN A 381 7.61 -6.50 -11.76
CA ASN A 381 8.67 -6.82 -12.71
C ASN A 381 9.93 -6.00 -12.38
N ASP A 382 11.08 -6.39 -12.94
CA ASP A 382 12.38 -5.75 -12.68
C ASP A 382 12.44 -4.27 -13.09
N TYR A 383 11.64 -3.81 -14.06
CA TYR A 383 11.58 -2.39 -14.43
C TYR A 383 10.92 -1.56 -13.31
N PHE A 384 9.83 -2.04 -12.72
CA PHE A 384 9.21 -1.38 -11.58
C PHE A 384 10.10 -1.42 -10.32
N LEU A 385 10.78 -2.54 -10.05
CA LEU A 385 11.74 -2.61 -8.94
C LEU A 385 12.91 -1.62 -9.14
N ARG A 386 13.46 -1.51 -10.36
CA ARG A 386 14.49 -0.50 -10.68
C ARG A 386 13.96 0.93 -10.52
N SER A 387 12.73 1.19 -10.93
CA SER A 387 12.11 2.53 -10.79
C SER A 387 11.94 2.93 -9.32
N LEU A 388 11.52 2.00 -8.46
CA LEU A 388 11.43 2.21 -7.01
C LEU A 388 12.80 2.31 -6.34
N HIS A 389 13.80 1.56 -6.81
CA HIS A 389 15.18 1.63 -6.32
C HIS A 389 15.85 2.96 -6.66
N SER A 390 15.74 3.44 -7.91
CA SER A 390 16.17 4.78 -8.30
C SER A 390 15.50 5.88 -7.46
N ALA A 391 14.20 5.74 -7.16
CA ALA A 391 13.51 6.68 -6.29
C ALA A 391 14.02 6.64 -4.84
N ALA A 392 14.28 5.44 -4.31
CA ALA A 392 14.86 5.24 -2.98
C ALA A 392 16.32 5.74 -2.87
N ARG A 393 17.07 5.77 -3.99
CA ARG A 393 18.41 6.38 -4.07
C ARG A 393 18.39 7.89 -4.27
N GLY A 394 17.21 8.51 -4.44
CA GLY A 394 17.05 9.95 -4.66
C GLY A 394 17.27 10.41 -6.10
N GLU A 395 17.48 9.50 -7.06
CA GLU A 395 17.78 9.88 -8.46
C GLU A 395 16.64 10.67 -9.12
N ASP A 396 16.96 11.53 -10.08
CA ASP A 396 15.97 12.15 -10.95
C ASP A 396 15.48 11.15 -12.02
N LEU A 397 14.34 10.52 -11.73
CA LEU A 397 13.67 9.58 -12.65
C LEU A 397 13.26 10.22 -13.98
N ILE A 398 12.98 11.53 -14.02
CA ILE A 398 12.62 12.24 -15.26
C ILE A 398 13.88 12.40 -16.13
N ALA A 399 14.99 12.86 -15.55
CA ALA A 399 16.27 12.95 -16.25
C ALA A 399 16.75 11.58 -16.75
N ILE A 400 16.61 10.51 -15.95
CA ILE A 400 16.92 9.13 -16.36
C ILE A 400 16.02 8.68 -17.51
N ALA A 401 14.72 8.93 -17.45
CA ALA A 401 13.79 8.54 -18.51
C ALA A 401 14.03 9.32 -19.81
N GLU A 402 14.44 10.59 -19.71
CA GLU A 402 14.92 11.37 -20.86
C GLU A 402 16.21 10.84 -21.46
N ALA A 403 17.23 10.56 -20.64
CA ALA A 403 18.51 10.01 -21.10
C ALA A 403 18.27 8.67 -21.82
N THR A 404 17.42 7.80 -21.26
CA THR A 404 16.99 6.55 -21.86
C THR A 404 16.24 6.77 -23.19
N SER A 405 15.38 7.79 -23.27
CA SER A 405 14.69 8.15 -24.53
C SER A 405 15.65 8.69 -25.60
N LYS A 406 16.68 9.45 -25.19
CA LYS A 406 17.72 10.01 -26.08
C LYS A 406 18.62 8.88 -26.60
N GLN A 407 19.07 7.96 -25.74
CA GLN A 407 19.88 6.80 -26.09
C GLN A 407 19.15 5.81 -27.00
N SER A 408 17.90 5.44 -26.70
CA SER A 408 17.13 4.49 -27.53
C SER A 408 16.85 5.03 -28.94
N LYS A 409 16.60 6.34 -29.09
CA LYS A 409 16.56 6.99 -30.41
C LYS A 409 17.92 6.92 -31.12
N ALA A 410 19.01 7.24 -30.43
CA ALA A 410 20.36 7.18 -31.01
C ALA A 410 20.79 5.75 -31.42
N GLN A 411 20.29 4.71 -30.75
CA GLN A 411 20.48 3.31 -31.14
C GLN A 411 19.62 2.92 -32.35
N PHE A 412 18.37 3.40 -32.44
CA PHE A 412 17.48 3.13 -33.57
C PHE A 412 18.04 3.63 -34.92
N PHE A 413 18.83 4.71 -34.91
CA PHE A 413 19.48 5.25 -36.10
C PHE A 413 20.86 4.63 -36.42
N LYS A 414 21.33 3.64 -35.65
CA LYS A 414 22.54 2.87 -35.99
C LYS A 414 22.17 1.62 -36.78
N PRO A 415 22.82 1.34 -37.92
CA PRO A 415 22.70 0.05 -38.59
C PRO A 415 23.05 -1.10 -37.65
N SER A 416 22.34 -2.22 -37.77
CA SER A 416 22.57 -3.43 -36.97
C SER A 416 23.90 -4.10 -37.36
N ALA A 417 25.01 -3.59 -36.83
CA ALA A 417 26.33 -4.20 -36.97
C ALA A 417 26.27 -5.66 -36.47
N ALA A 418 26.81 -6.59 -37.27
CA ALA A 418 26.77 -8.01 -36.95
C ALA A 418 27.51 -8.29 -35.63
N VAL A 419 26.81 -8.86 -34.65
CA VAL A 419 27.31 -9.08 -33.29
C VAL A 419 28.52 -10.04 -33.31
N PRO A 420 29.73 -9.61 -32.92
CA PRO A 420 30.86 -10.51 -32.77
C PRO A 420 30.61 -11.45 -31.59
N ARG A 421 30.64 -12.76 -31.82
CA ARG A 421 30.54 -13.77 -30.76
C ARG A 421 31.84 -13.83 -29.94
N THR A 422 32.04 -12.88 -29.03
CA THR A 422 33.16 -12.90 -28.05
C THR A 422 32.63 -12.73 -26.63
N LYS A 423 32.92 -13.70 -25.74
CA LYS A 423 32.50 -13.69 -24.33
C LYS A 423 33.43 -12.80 -23.46
N ALA A 424 33.82 -11.64 -23.97
CA ALA A 424 35.05 -10.94 -23.55
C ALA A 424 34.88 -9.48 -23.07
N VAL A 425 33.65 -9.01 -22.82
CA VAL A 425 33.37 -7.64 -22.33
C VAL A 425 32.55 -7.64 -21.03
N ALA A 426 32.45 -8.79 -20.36
CA ALA A 426 31.68 -8.97 -19.12
C ALA A 426 32.55 -8.90 -17.84
N LYS A 427 33.61 -8.08 -17.84
CA LYS A 427 34.55 -7.94 -16.70
C LYS A 427 34.92 -6.47 -16.41
N ALA A 428 33.92 -5.58 -16.39
CA ALA A 428 34.04 -4.19 -15.95
C ALA A 428 32.85 -3.87 -15.03
N ALA A 429 33.09 -3.93 -13.71
CA ALA A 429 32.10 -3.97 -12.63
C ALA A 429 31.06 -5.11 -12.73
N ALA A 430 30.91 -5.87 -11.65
CA ALA A 430 29.75 -6.74 -11.49
C ALA A 430 28.52 -5.87 -11.22
N VAL A 431 27.73 -5.58 -12.26
CA VAL A 431 26.48 -4.82 -12.13
C VAL A 431 25.51 -5.64 -11.28
N VAL A 432 25.45 -5.31 -9.98
CA VAL A 432 24.62 -6.00 -9.00
C VAL A 432 23.18 -6.04 -9.48
N GLY A 433 22.56 -7.23 -9.43
CA GLY A 433 21.19 -7.40 -9.88
C GLY A 433 20.24 -6.62 -8.99
N ILE A 434 19.20 -6.02 -9.59
CA ILE A 434 18.11 -5.42 -8.81
C ILE A 434 17.46 -6.45 -7.86
N ARG A 435 17.57 -7.74 -8.18
CA ARG A 435 17.09 -8.87 -7.37
C ARG A 435 18.01 -9.25 -6.20
N ASP A 436 19.26 -8.76 -6.17
CA ASP A 436 20.20 -8.96 -5.07
C ASP A 436 20.11 -7.78 -4.07
N LEU A 437 19.73 -6.60 -4.58
CA LEU A 437 19.54 -5.36 -3.82
C LEU A 437 18.15 -5.24 -3.17
N PHE A 438 17.17 -6.06 -3.55
CA PHE A 438 15.78 -5.92 -3.10
C PHE A 438 15.28 -7.19 -2.40
N ARG A 439 14.60 -7.06 -1.27
CA ARG A 439 13.89 -8.14 -0.57
C ARG A 439 12.45 -7.73 -0.27
N ILE A 440 11.49 -8.64 -0.52
CA ILE A 440 10.05 -8.41 -0.31
C ILE A 440 9.56 -9.39 0.75
N TYR A 441 9.05 -8.86 1.87
CA TYR A 441 8.54 -9.67 2.98
C TYR A 441 7.02 -9.82 2.84
N PHE A 442 6.59 -11.04 2.51
CA PHE A 442 5.19 -11.44 2.34
C PHE A 442 5.01 -12.87 2.87
N PRO A 443 3.89 -13.21 3.54
CA PRO A 443 3.77 -14.51 4.21
C PRO A 443 3.55 -15.65 3.21
N THR A 444 4.19 -16.79 3.47
CA THR A 444 3.85 -18.04 2.78
C THR A 444 2.46 -18.53 3.16
N ARG A 445 1.86 -19.40 2.33
CA ARG A 445 0.61 -20.10 2.66
C ARG A 445 0.72 -20.84 3.99
N ALA A 446 1.86 -21.47 4.27
CA ALA A 446 2.13 -22.15 5.53
C ALA A 446 2.11 -21.19 6.72
N THR A 447 2.76 -20.02 6.61
CA THR A 447 2.75 -18.99 7.66
C THR A 447 1.34 -18.45 7.93
N VAL A 448 0.49 -18.31 6.90
CA VAL A 448 -0.93 -17.97 7.09
C VAL A 448 -1.71 -19.09 7.78
N GLN A 449 -1.52 -20.35 7.38
CA GLN A 449 -2.20 -21.50 7.99
C GLN A 449 -1.76 -21.76 9.44
N ALA A 450 -0.51 -21.44 9.80
CA ALA A 450 0.02 -21.55 11.16
C ALA A 450 -0.27 -20.32 12.05
N SER A 451 -0.94 -19.30 11.52
CA SER A 451 -1.26 -18.07 12.25
C SER A 451 -2.46 -18.25 13.20
N THR A 452 -2.53 -17.42 14.23
CA THR A 452 -3.73 -17.30 15.09
C THR A 452 -4.76 -16.33 14.51
N ALA A 453 -4.44 -15.68 13.38
CA ALA A 453 -5.35 -14.82 12.65
C ALA A 453 -6.43 -15.66 11.94
N GLN A 454 -7.68 -15.52 12.36
CA GLN A 454 -8.81 -16.30 11.83
C GLN A 454 -9.13 -16.02 10.35
N ALA A 455 -8.45 -15.05 9.72
CA ALA A 455 -8.49 -14.79 8.28
C ALA A 455 -7.28 -13.98 7.81
N ALA A 456 -6.92 -14.14 6.53
CA ALA A 456 -5.90 -13.36 5.83
C ALA A 456 -6.45 -12.63 4.58
N GLY A 457 -7.76 -12.33 4.56
CA GLY A 457 -8.44 -11.71 3.40
C GLY A 457 -8.01 -10.27 3.07
N THR A 458 -7.18 -9.65 3.93
CA THR A 458 -6.55 -8.33 3.72
C THR A 458 -5.09 -8.43 3.27
N ILE A 459 -4.58 -9.64 3.05
CA ILE A 459 -3.22 -9.92 2.59
C ILE A 459 -3.33 -10.49 1.18
N CYS A 460 -2.82 -9.75 0.18
CA CYS A 460 -3.25 -9.90 -1.20
C CYS A 460 -2.09 -10.07 -2.20
N LEU A 461 -1.97 -11.28 -2.76
CA LEU A 461 -1.25 -11.56 -4.00
C LEU A 461 -2.15 -12.41 -4.90
N SER A 462 -2.17 -12.13 -6.20
CA SER A 462 -2.88 -12.95 -7.19
C SER A 462 -1.94 -13.95 -7.85
N ARG A 463 -2.38 -15.21 -7.98
CA ARG A 463 -1.65 -16.26 -8.70
C ARG A 463 -1.33 -15.87 -10.15
N LYS A 464 -2.25 -15.18 -10.85
CA LYS A 464 -2.05 -14.61 -12.22
C LYS A 464 -0.81 -13.70 -12.30
N TRP A 465 -0.45 -13.02 -11.21
CA TRP A 465 0.76 -12.19 -11.15
C TRP A 465 1.98 -13.02 -10.75
N TRP A 466 1.87 -13.84 -9.70
CA TRP A 466 2.97 -14.70 -9.23
C TRP A 466 3.50 -15.66 -10.30
N GLU A 467 2.62 -16.21 -11.15
CA GLU A 467 2.99 -17.19 -12.20
C GLU A 467 3.46 -16.53 -13.51
N ASN A 468 3.42 -15.19 -13.63
CA ASN A 468 3.97 -14.48 -14.79
C ASN A 468 5.49 -14.66 -14.89
N MET A 469 6.03 -14.99 -16.07
CA MET A 469 7.48 -15.22 -16.25
C MET A 469 8.37 -14.05 -15.82
N SER A 470 7.89 -12.81 -15.96
CA SER A 470 8.63 -11.60 -15.58
C SER A 470 8.61 -11.29 -14.08
N PHE A 471 7.80 -12.01 -13.29
CA PHE A 471 7.62 -11.73 -11.87
C PHE A 471 8.88 -12.07 -11.05
N PRO A 472 9.36 -11.19 -10.16
CA PRO A 472 10.65 -11.34 -9.48
C PRO A 472 10.57 -12.25 -8.25
N ARG A 473 10.18 -13.53 -8.41
CA ARG A 473 9.98 -14.47 -7.28
C ARG A 473 11.17 -14.59 -6.33
N SER A 474 12.40 -14.48 -6.83
CA SER A 474 13.64 -14.66 -6.05
C SER A 474 13.88 -13.59 -4.99
N VAL A 475 13.22 -12.42 -5.06
CA VAL A 475 13.35 -11.38 -4.01
C VAL A 475 12.44 -11.64 -2.80
N PHE A 476 11.54 -12.62 -2.86
CA PHE A 476 10.57 -12.85 -1.80
C PHE A 476 11.18 -13.56 -0.59
N ARG A 477 10.77 -13.12 0.59
CA ARG A 477 11.12 -13.66 1.90
C ARG A 477 9.84 -13.84 2.71
N ASP A 478 9.78 -14.90 3.51
CA ASP A 478 8.59 -15.23 4.29
C ASP A 478 8.39 -14.22 5.43
N TYR A 479 7.24 -13.53 5.44
CA TYR A 479 6.89 -12.65 6.56
C TYR A 479 6.46 -13.49 7.77
N VAL A 480 7.41 -13.78 8.67
CA VAL A 480 7.13 -14.32 10.00
C VAL A 480 7.16 -13.19 11.02
N SER A 481 6.04 -12.96 11.72
CA SER A 481 5.92 -11.88 12.73
C SER A 481 6.67 -12.23 14.01
N VAL A 482 7.48 -11.31 14.54
CA VAL A 482 8.12 -11.45 15.87
C VAL A 482 7.09 -11.58 17.01
N ARG A 483 5.86 -11.12 16.78
CA ARG A 483 4.70 -11.44 17.63
C ARG A 483 4.07 -12.72 17.11
N LYS A 484 4.44 -13.85 17.71
CA LYS A 484 4.08 -15.22 17.29
C LYS A 484 2.58 -15.36 16.97
N GLY A 485 2.26 -15.84 15.78
CA GLY A 485 0.90 -16.10 15.33
C GLY A 485 0.16 -14.91 14.70
N LEU A 486 0.62 -13.67 14.87
CA LEU A 486 0.03 -12.54 14.15
C LEU A 486 0.46 -12.50 12.68
N LEU A 487 -0.49 -12.15 11.82
CA LEU A 487 -0.22 -11.69 10.46
C LEU A 487 -0.18 -10.15 10.43
N SER A 488 0.57 -9.59 9.49
CA SER A 488 0.73 -8.14 9.39
C SER A 488 -0.09 -7.51 8.26
N HIS A 489 -0.55 -6.28 8.51
CA HIS A 489 -1.13 -5.39 7.51
C HIS A 489 -0.30 -4.09 7.37
N ASN A 490 0.93 -4.03 7.89
CA ASN A 490 1.81 -2.87 7.73
C ASN A 490 2.35 -2.72 6.29
N LYS A 491 2.90 -1.53 6.01
CA LYS A 491 3.73 -1.27 4.83
C LYS A 491 4.94 -0.48 5.30
N ILE A 492 6.10 -1.13 5.29
CA ILE A 492 7.37 -0.53 5.75
C ILE A 492 8.48 -0.89 4.76
N LEU A 493 9.15 0.13 4.24
CA LEU A 493 10.32 0.03 3.36
C LEU A 493 11.54 0.53 4.12
N TYR A 494 12.47 -0.38 4.41
CA TYR A 494 13.78 -0.05 4.97
C TYR A 494 14.79 0.09 3.84
N ALA A 495 15.67 1.07 3.94
CA ALA A 495 16.74 1.33 2.99
C ALA A 495 18.08 1.46 3.72
N ARG A 496 19.13 0.78 3.24
CA ARG A 496 20.47 0.73 3.85
C ARG A 496 21.55 0.65 2.76
N GLY A 497 22.54 1.54 2.79
CA GLY A 497 23.58 1.63 1.76
C GLY A 497 24.61 2.70 2.08
N THR A 498 25.35 3.16 1.07
CA THR A 498 26.42 4.16 1.25
C THR A 498 26.08 5.48 0.53
N ARG A 499 26.45 6.64 1.10
CA ARG A 499 26.23 7.95 0.46
C ARG A 499 26.89 7.98 -0.91
N GLN A 500 26.19 8.56 -1.88
CA GLN A 500 26.82 8.90 -3.16
C GLN A 500 27.89 9.97 -2.91
N ARG A 501 29.17 9.66 -3.14
CA ARG A 501 30.25 10.67 -3.09
C ARG A 501 29.92 11.80 -4.07
N ARG A 502 29.81 13.03 -3.57
CA ARG A 502 29.66 14.24 -4.40
C ARG A 502 31.04 14.62 -4.94
N THR A 503 31.13 14.96 -6.23
CA THR A 503 32.39 15.38 -6.85
C THR A 503 32.66 16.84 -6.51
N GLY A 504 33.62 17.10 -5.62
CA GLY A 504 33.96 18.45 -5.14
C GLY A 504 33.57 18.73 -3.69
N GLU A 505 33.49 17.72 -2.84
CA GLU A 505 33.69 17.91 -1.39
C GLU A 505 35.20 17.90 -1.14
N ASP A 506 35.79 19.07 -0.86
CA ASP A 506 37.23 19.25 -0.64
C ASP A 506 37.70 18.59 0.68
N MET A 507 38.95 18.11 0.72
CA MET A 507 39.49 17.37 1.87
C MET A 507 40.01 18.30 2.98
N ASP A 508 39.13 19.12 3.54
CA ASP A 508 39.42 19.96 4.72
C ASP A 508 38.82 19.34 6.00
N GLY A 509 39.67 18.74 6.85
CA GLY A 509 39.39 18.54 8.28
C GLY A 509 38.84 17.17 8.73
N ASP A 510 39.63 16.10 8.56
CA ASP A 510 40.07 15.19 9.66
C ASP A 510 40.79 13.97 9.06
N GLU A 511 42.08 13.79 9.35
CA GLU A 511 42.94 12.73 8.77
C GLU A 511 42.90 11.38 9.52
N ASP A 512 41.87 11.11 10.34
CA ASP A 512 41.82 9.96 11.28
C ASP A 512 40.57 9.04 11.13
N GLU A 513 40.03 8.92 9.91
CA GLU A 513 39.21 7.75 9.52
C GLU A 513 39.73 7.10 8.23
N GLY A 514 39.82 5.77 8.22
CA GLY A 514 40.60 4.99 7.24
C GLY A 514 40.11 5.02 5.78
N GLU A 515 41.04 4.71 4.86
CA GLU A 515 40.92 4.91 3.42
C GLU A 515 39.56 4.50 2.80
N GLY A 516 38.86 5.48 2.25
CA GLY A 516 37.86 5.28 1.20
C GLY A 516 36.46 4.81 1.62
N VAL A 517 36.19 4.61 2.91
CA VAL A 517 34.86 4.19 3.40
C VAL A 517 33.82 5.31 3.20
N GLY A 518 33.06 5.25 2.12
CA GLY A 518 31.94 6.17 1.89
C GLY A 518 30.90 6.04 3.02
N ARG A 519 30.55 7.16 3.66
CA ARG A 519 29.67 7.23 4.85
C ARG A 519 28.36 6.49 4.64
N ASP A 520 27.92 5.76 5.65
CA ASP A 520 26.72 4.93 5.54
C ASP A 520 25.42 5.75 5.64
N VAL A 521 24.35 5.20 5.09
CA VAL A 521 22.99 5.76 5.09
C VAL A 521 22.00 4.67 5.45
N ALA A 522 21.08 4.99 6.36
CA ALA A 522 19.87 4.21 6.54
C ALA A 522 18.65 5.12 6.74
N TRP A 523 17.50 4.71 6.21
CA TRP A 523 16.22 5.37 6.42
C TRP A 523 15.06 4.38 6.31
N VAL A 524 13.90 4.75 6.83
CA VAL A 524 12.69 3.93 6.81
C VAL A 524 11.48 4.75 6.38
N TYR A 525 10.71 4.23 5.42
CA TYR A 525 9.37 4.71 5.09
C TYR A 525 8.33 3.84 5.81
N VAL A 526 7.45 4.48 6.57
CA VAL A 526 6.33 3.87 7.31
C VAL A 526 5.04 4.47 6.76
N GLY A 527 4.14 3.65 6.20
CA GLY A 527 2.98 4.20 5.49
C GLY A 527 1.86 3.24 5.12
N SER A 528 1.03 3.66 4.15
CA SER A 528 -0.06 2.89 3.55
C SER A 528 0.30 2.25 2.20
N ALA A 529 1.28 2.81 1.48
CA ALA A 529 1.62 2.42 0.11
C ALA A 529 2.10 0.96 -0.01
N ASN A 530 1.29 0.12 -0.65
CA ASN A 530 1.65 -1.25 -1.00
C ASN A 530 2.69 -1.31 -2.12
N LEU A 531 3.38 -2.45 -2.25
CA LEU A 531 4.35 -2.64 -3.34
C LEU A 531 3.61 -2.91 -4.67
N SER A 532 3.26 -1.83 -5.36
CA SER A 532 2.55 -1.86 -6.65
C SER A 532 2.70 -0.54 -7.42
N GLU A 533 2.62 -0.60 -8.74
CA GLU A 533 2.58 0.59 -9.61
C GLU A 533 1.35 1.48 -9.34
N SER A 534 0.23 0.92 -8.89
CA SER A 534 -0.96 1.70 -8.52
C SER A 534 -0.74 2.62 -7.31
N ALA A 535 0.05 2.16 -6.33
CA ALA A 535 0.33 2.85 -5.08
C ALA A 535 1.46 3.87 -5.19
N TRP A 536 2.52 3.58 -5.95
CA TRP A 536 3.67 4.48 -6.15
C TRP A 536 3.60 5.31 -7.44
N GLY A 537 2.70 4.96 -8.36
CA GLY A 537 2.49 5.65 -9.63
C GLY A 537 3.42 5.18 -10.77
N LYS A 538 3.00 5.48 -12.00
CA LYS A 538 3.74 5.19 -13.23
C LYS A 538 4.23 6.46 -13.89
N LEU A 539 5.56 6.62 -14.01
CA LEU A 539 6.16 7.65 -14.86
C LEU A 539 5.93 7.30 -16.35
N SER A 540 5.47 8.26 -17.14
CA SER A 540 5.23 8.09 -18.58
C SER A 540 5.32 9.44 -19.30
N PHE A 541 5.61 9.44 -20.61
CA PHE A 541 5.62 10.66 -21.42
C PHE A 541 4.25 10.89 -22.07
N ASP A 542 3.64 12.04 -21.83
CA ASP A 542 2.41 12.45 -22.51
C ASP A 542 2.72 13.08 -23.86
N LYS A 543 2.33 12.41 -24.95
CA LYS A 543 2.56 12.87 -26.32
C LYS A 543 1.74 14.11 -26.69
N LYS A 544 0.63 14.40 -26.01
CA LYS A 544 -0.25 15.54 -26.28
C LYS A 544 0.19 16.79 -25.51
N ALA A 545 0.55 16.64 -24.24
CA ALA A 545 1.13 17.71 -23.42
C ALA A 545 2.64 17.93 -23.71
N LYS A 546 3.30 16.99 -24.41
CA LYS A 546 4.75 16.98 -24.68
C LYS A 546 5.62 17.00 -23.41
N ALA A 547 5.10 16.48 -22.30
CA ALA A 547 5.71 16.51 -20.99
C ALA A 547 5.73 15.14 -20.31
N TRP A 548 6.63 14.93 -19.36
CA TRP A 548 6.55 13.79 -18.46
C TRP A 548 5.40 13.96 -17.47
N LYS A 549 4.79 12.83 -17.11
CA LYS A 549 3.70 12.75 -16.14
C LYS A 549 3.82 11.52 -15.26
N ILE A 550 3.35 11.63 -14.03
CA ILE A 550 3.11 10.48 -13.16
C ILE A 550 1.61 10.19 -13.09
N ASN A 551 1.21 8.96 -13.39
CA ASN A 551 -0.16 8.48 -13.25
C ASN A 551 -0.28 7.65 -11.96
N CYS A 552 -1.13 8.11 -11.04
CA CYS A 552 -1.26 7.55 -9.69
C CYS A 552 -2.68 7.03 -9.50
N ARG A 553 -2.85 5.74 -9.21
CA ARG A 553 -4.17 5.07 -9.21
C ARG A 553 -4.80 4.91 -7.82
N ASN A 554 -3.99 5.09 -6.77
CA ASN A 554 -4.41 5.12 -5.38
C ASN A 554 -4.19 6.51 -4.78
N TRP A 555 -4.91 6.82 -3.70
CA TRP A 555 -4.43 7.75 -2.68
C TRP A 555 -3.62 6.97 -1.64
N GLU A 556 -2.42 7.43 -1.27
CA GLU A 556 -1.56 6.81 -0.25
C GLU A 556 -0.86 7.89 0.58
N CYS A 557 -0.45 7.58 1.82
CA CYS A 557 0.36 8.46 2.66
C CYS A 557 1.35 7.66 3.53
N GLY A 558 2.36 8.35 4.07
CA GLY A 558 3.40 7.77 4.91
C GLY A 558 4.42 8.82 5.32
N VAL A 559 5.38 8.42 6.16
CA VAL A 559 6.48 9.25 6.65
C VAL A 559 7.80 8.56 6.36
N LEU A 560 8.76 9.31 5.81
CA LEU A 560 10.15 8.89 5.67
C LEU A 560 10.95 9.47 6.84
N LEU A 561 11.58 8.58 7.60
CA LEU A 561 12.39 8.86 8.78
C LEU A 561 13.86 8.46 8.50
N PRO A 562 14.82 9.41 8.52
CA PRO A 562 16.25 9.09 8.53
C PRO A 562 16.64 8.35 9.80
N VAL A 563 17.69 7.53 9.72
CA VAL A 563 18.43 7.09 10.91
C VAL A 563 19.45 8.17 11.28
N PRO A 564 19.50 8.66 12.54
CA PRO A 564 20.49 9.65 12.97
C PRO A 564 21.94 9.15 12.81
N GLU A 565 22.85 10.04 12.40
CA GLU A 565 24.26 9.68 12.11
C GLU A 565 24.97 9.02 13.31
N GLU A 566 24.63 9.41 14.54
CA GLU A 566 25.18 8.79 15.77
C GLU A 566 24.76 7.32 15.95
N ARG A 567 23.62 6.89 15.39
CA ARG A 567 23.23 5.46 15.38
C ARG A 567 23.94 4.68 14.28
N LEU A 568 24.25 5.32 13.15
CA LEU A 568 25.05 4.71 12.08
C LEU A 568 26.47 4.46 12.58
N ARG A 569 27.13 5.47 13.17
CA ARG A 569 28.41 5.34 13.90
C ARG A 569 28.35 4.28 15.01
N GLY A 570 27.25 4.27 15.77
CA GLY A 570 27.02 3.32 16.85
C GLY A 570 26.84 1.86 16.42
N ALA A 571 26.49 1.60 15.15
CA ALA A 571 26.36 0.26 14.60
C ALA A 571 27.73 -0.27 14.11
N THR A 572 28.45 0.49 13.29
CA THR A 572 29.78 0.09 12.79
C THR A 572 30.79 -0.14 13.92
N ALA A 573 30.77 0.71 14.95
CA ALA A 573 31.60 0.56 16.15
C ALA A 573 31.25 -0.67 17.03
N ARG A 574 30.12 -1.34 16.80
CA ARG A 574 29.76 -2.62 17.45
C ARG A 574 30.28 -3.82 16.68
N GLU A 575 30.16 -3.82 15.35
CA GLU A 575 30.68 -4.91 14.51
C GLU A 575 32.21 -5.06 14.69
N GLY A 576 32.96 -3.96 14.67
CA GLY A 576 34.42 -3.95 14.93
C GLY A 576 34.85 -4.40 16.34
N LYS A 577 33.90 -4.60 17.28
CA LYS A 577 34.16 -5.24 18.58
C LYS A 577 33.81 -6.73 18.60
N VAL A 578 32.94 -7.21 17.71
CA VAL A 578 32.63 -8.64 17.57
C VAL A 578 33.81 -9.39 16.94
N GLU A 579 34.45 -8.82 15.91
CA GLU A 579 35.65 -9.43 15.31
C GLU A 579 36.86 -9.45 16.26
N ARG A 580 36.93 -8.52 17.22
CA ARG A 580 37.97 -8.48 18.26
C ARG A 580 37.65 -9.32 19.50
N ALA A 581 36.52 -10.03 19.55
CA ALA A 581 36.20 -10.98 20.61
C ALA A 581 36.97 -12.31 20.41
N VAL A 582 38.27 -12.28 20.73
CA VAL A 582 39.21 -13.39 20.52
C VAL A 582 38.64 -14.73 21.00
N VAL A 583 38.60 -15.71 20.09
CA VAL A 583 38.34 -17.12 20.41
C VAL A 583 39.48 -17.63 21.31
N LYS A 584 39.27 -17.61 22.63
CA LYS A 584 40.09 -18.36 23.58
C LYS A 584 39.84 -19.85 23.36
N LYS A 585 40.57 -20.43 22.40
CA LYS A 585 40.68 -21.87 22.22
C LYS A 585 41.55 -22.41 23.36
N GLU A 586 40.94 -23.10 24.32
CA GLU A 586 41.68 -23.74 25.40
C GLU A 586 42.61 -24.83 24.84
N SER A 587 43.83 -24.87 25.36
CA SER A 587 44.88 -25.78 24.91
C SER A 587 44.77 -27.13 25.59
N VAL A 588 44.51 -28.18 24.81
CA VAL A 588 44.79 -29.58 25.19
C VAL A 588 45.92 -30.07 24.30
N ALA A 589 46.98 -30.60 24.91
CA ALA A 589 48.14 -31.14 24.20
C ALA A 589 47.93 -32.61 23.81
N GLY A 590 48.57 -33.06 22.72
CA GLY A 590 48.44 -34.43 22.22
C GLY A 590 49.13 -34.66 20.87
N GLU A 591 50.45 -34.86 20.92
CA GLU A 591 51.26 -35.79 20.11
C GLU A 591 51.06 -35.83 18.57
N ASP A 592 52.03 -35.21 17.89
CA ASP A 592 52.94 -35.82 16.89
C ASP A 592 52.38 -36.67 15.74
N SER A 593 52.52 -36.14 14.52
CA SER A 593 53.05 -36.91 13.37
C SER A 593 53.50 -35.99 12.24
N GLU A 594 54.75 -36.12 11.81
CA GLU A 594 55.31 -35.40 10.65
C GLU A 594 55.04 -36.16 9.34
N THR A 595 54.58 -35.45 8.30
CA THR A 595 54.74 -35.85 6.89
C THR A 595 54.92 -34.60 6.03
N GLU A 596 56.10 -34.43 5.44
CA GLU A 596 56.33 -33.43 4.39
C GLU A 596 55.67 -33.87 3.08
N SER A 597 55.06 -32.92 2.36
CA SER A 597 54.71 -33.09 0.94
C SER A 597 54.55 -31.73 0.27
N ASP A 598 55.51 -31.33 -0.54
CA ASP A 598 55.42 -30.14 -1.38
C ASP A 598 54.41 -30.34 -2.52
N GLU A 599 53.37 -29.50 -2.59
CA GLU A 599 52.60 -29.27 -3.82
C GLU A 599 52.41 -27.76 -4.06
N GLU A 600 52.58 -27.32 -5.31
CA GLU A 600 52.60 -25.91 -5.68
C GLU A 600 51.20 -25.28 -5.61
N GLY A 601 50.97 -24.42 -4.60
CA GLY A 601 49.72 -23.67 -4.42
C GLY A 601 49.75 -22.28 -5.05
N ASP A 602 49.00 -22.10 -6.14
CA ASP A 602 48.84 -20.85 -6.89
C ASP A 602 48.60 -19.61 -6.01
N ALA A 603 49.23 -18.48 -6.38
CA ALA A 603 49.21 -17.22 -5.63
C ALA A 603 47.90 -16.44 -5.85
N GLY A 604 46.79 -17.02 -5.36
CA GLY A 604 45.44 -16.47 -5.50
C GLY A 604 45.32 -15.05 -4.94
N GLU A 605 45.14 -14.08 -5.84
CA GLU A 605 44.98 -12.66 -5.52
C GLU A 605 43.86 -12.40 -4.50
N GLY A 606 44.05 -11.39 -3.65
CA GLY A 606 43.22 -11.14 -2.48
C GLY A 606 41.71 -11.07 -2.76
N VAL A 607 40.94 -11.89 -2.04
CA VAL A 607 39.48 -11.85 -2.04
C VAL A 607 39.02 -10.50 -1.52
N GLY A 608 38.66 -9.59 -2.44
CA GLY A 608 38.14 -8.27 -2.11
C GLY A 608 36.91 -8.38 -1.21
N THR A 609 37.05 -7.98 0.05
CA THR A 609 35.98 -7.99 1.05
C THR A 609 34.78 -7.19 0.54
N ARG A 610 33.66 -7.88 0.31
CA ARG A 610 32.37 -7.21 0.04
C ARG A 610 32.08 -6.27 1.21
N LYS A 611 31.99 -4.96 0.95
CA LYS A 611 31.66 -3.97 1.98
C LYS A 611 30.36 -4.42 2.68
N GLN A 612 30.43 -4.60 4.00
CA GLN A 612 29.31 -5.07 4.79
C GLN A 612 28.18 -4.04 4.76
N VAL A 613 26.95 -4.50 4.56
CA VAL A 613 25.76 -3.65 4.62
C VAL A 613 25.40 -3.48 6.08
N VAL A 614 25.33 -2.23 6.58
CA VAL A 614 24.86 -1.87 7.93
C VAL A 614 23.69 -2.76 8.35
N GLY A 615 23.71 -3.29 9.56
CA GLY A 615 22.66 -4.20 10.03
C GLY A 615 21.28 -3.55 10.18
N MET A 616 20.28 -4.35 10.57
CA MET A 616 18.89 -3.89 10.74
C MET A 616 18.60 -3.37 12.14
N GLU A 617 19.45 -3.69 13.11
CA GLU A 617 19.46 -3.14 14.47
C GLU A 617 19.70 -1.62 14.50
N VAL A 618 20.22 -1.02 13.43
CA VAL A 618 20.28 0.44 13.27
C VAL A 618 18.90 1.12 13.33
N PHE A 619 17.82 0.37 13.06
CA PHE A 619 16.42 0.82 13.19
C PHE A 619 15.81 0.59 14.58
N ASP A 620 16.52 -0.03 15.53
CA ASP A 620 16.03 -0.19 16.90
C ASP A 620 15.81 1.16 17.56
N GLY A 621 14.66 1.33 18.21
CA GLY A 621 14.23 2.63 18.75
C GLY A 621 14.00 3.72 17.70
N LEU A 622 13.79 3.36 16.42
CA LEU A 622 13.20 4.24 15.39
C LEU A 622 11.96 3.58 14.79
N ALA A 623 12.14 2.39 14.19
CA ALA A 623 11.09 1.55 13.64
C ALA A 623 11.59 0.10 13.60
N LYS A 624 11.65 -0.58 14.75
CA LYS A 624 12.20 -1.94 14.84
C LYS A 624 11.42 -2.91 13.93
N PRO A 625 12.09 -3.72 13.08
CA PRO A 625 11.43 -4.71 12.23
C PRO A 625 10.43 -5.60 12.98
N PRO A 626 9.12 -5.57 12.61
CA PRO A 626 8.10 -6.40 13.25
C PRO A 626 8.04 -7.84 12.69
N PHE A 627 9.10 -8.29 12.03
CA PHE A 627 9.25 -9.59 11.40
C PHE A 627 10.66 -10.15 11.60
N GLU A 628 10.83 -11.47 11.47
CA GLU A 628 12.14 -12.14 11.54
C GLU A 628 13.08 -11.63 10.43
N TYR A 629 14.28 -11.20 10.83
CA TYR A 629 15.33 -10.74 9.92
C TYR A 629 16.65 -11.49 10.21
N PRO A 630 17.39 -11.96 9.18
CA PRO A 630 16.99 -12.01 7.77
C PRO A 630 15.82 -12.98 7.56
N GLY A 631 14.82 -12.57 6.79
CA GLY A 631 13.67 -13.42 6.48
C GLY A 631 14.11 -14.63 5.65
N ARG A 632 13.49 -15.79 5.87
CA ARG A 632 13.81 -17.02 5.12
C ARG A 632 13.38 -16.89 3.66
N GLU A 633 14.09 -17.55 2.76
CA GLU A 633 13.61 -17.71 1.40
C GLU A 633 12.36 -18.61 1.35
N TYR A 634 11.62 -18.58 0.25
CA TYR A 634 10.45 -19.44 0.11
C TYR A 634 10.82 -20.92 0.00
N GLU A 635 12.00 -21.29 -0.51
CA GLU A 635 12.48 -22.69 -0.54
C GLU A 635 11.46 -23.65 -1.21
N GLY A 636 10.80 -23.17 -2.28
CA GLY A 636 9.74 -23.90 -2.99
C GLY A 636 8.32 -23.78 -2.39
N ARG A 637 8.16 -23.18 -1.21
CA ARG A 637 6.86 -22.94 -0.57
C ARG A 637 6.08 -21.84 -1.32
N GLU A 638 4.76 -22.00 -1.40
CA GLU A 638 3.90 -21.00 -2.05
C GLU A 638 3.67 -19.76 -1.15
N PRO A 639 3.54 -18.54 -1.73
CA PRO A 639 2.95 -17.40 -1.04
C PRO A 639 1.47 -17.65 -0.70
N TRP A 640 0.90 -16.80 0.15
CA TRP A 640 -0.55 -16.71 0.33
C TRP A 640 -1.25 -16.05 -0.88
N TYR A 641 -2.33 -16.66 -1.40
CA TYR A 641 -3.16 -16.10 -2.47
C TYR A 641 -4.59 -15.81 -1.97
N PHE A 642 -5.04 -14.56 -2.07
CA PHE A 642 -6.27 -14.09 -1.39
C PHE A 642 -7.59 -14.50 -2.06
N GLN A 643 -7.53 -14.95 -3.31
CA GLN A 643 -8.70 -15.34 -4.12
C GLN A 643 -8.96 -16.85 -4.07
N GLU A 644 -7.97 -17.64 -3.64
CA GLU A 644 -8.12 -19.08 -3.46
C GLU A 644 -8.83 -19.34 -2.12
N ARG A 645 -9.95 -20.06 -2.16
CA ARG A 645 -10.54 -20.64 -0.94
C ARG A 645 -9.53 -21.63 -0.37
N MET A 646 -9.33 -21.61 0.95
CA MET A 646 -8.67 -22.74 1.61
C MET A 646 -9.47 -24.02 1.31
N ARG A 647 -8.81 -24.96 0.62
CA ARG A 647 -9.18 -26.37 0.58
C ARG A 647 -8.49 -27.08 1.72
#